data_AF-A0A944BSK1-F1
#
_entry.id   AF-A0A944BSK1-F1
#
_cell.length_a   1.000
_cell.length_b   1.000
_cell.length_c   1.000
_cell.angle_alpha   90.00
_cell.angle_beta   90.00
_cell.angle_gamma   90.00
#
_symmetry.space_group_name_H-M   'P 1'
#
loop_
_entity.id
_entity.type
_entity.pdbx_description
1 polymer ?
#
loop_
_entity_poly.entity_id
_entity_poly.type
_entity_poly.pdbx_seq_one_letter_code
_entity_poly.pdbx_strand_id
1 'polypeptide(L)'
;MQKSHWIVVLAVGALAMSCSSNSTDPELLTCSDSCSHGLVCVSGVCLRPVLPEGSCMSSDAHCIASNCVDGVCVSDGTTPELNCSETVPCDSKYACSEGQCVPKVGPGERCAAGVAACRRGTCENGRCVISVGPGQACSTTSVCPEVYECRRGVCLQPILAGGSCRSSLVFCKDGACREGVCYANNEDNRDVLMSIDTDGDTIVDYYDRCDVDTDGDTVPNCRDLDSDGDTIPDSMENYAPFGEEPTDSDGDGVYDFLSLDSDSNGMPDAIEGKRQKGVDENGQPIYRFIDTDGDTILDSSSIDNDGDGISDAEEIAGIIHTSYLLYTEPPVAADCNGDTIPDERGTVDSPFDCDGDTIPDYLSFDSDGDTIGDIYEGRRDSDGDEFLDRYSQDSDGDGVPDREEKGTDSNPLTPPYTAPGNVFPDYQLYDTDGDSLSDGLEVDCGDPFDHSKYKIDTDGDGDDDATEYAAAIYAGGDPKEFICNPNRRVKEVFDFYFSLPYGGDEQSDALLFKPSISKLDVVFNVDTTESMGDEIANLKNNIKTKLVPDIRARVADTAFGVTRFDDFPTRGTPGSKWDYNLGAPVQKTGYGFNGDMPYERLSMPIAASDDKAIETINAAVDKLKLNRGGDMSEAGYEALYQIAKGDDKLKAQVSWRAYENYTEFATGKIDNVTAQTGRWGGVEWREKSLPVVLHITDATAHDKEYEPYDPSWVENAHYSDEVHAAYASKGIRVVSVYTKHDKHLDQLKETSKQTRAYVPVCAFQTDAENWRCGANKCCTVNDGDGKDVATAPQSHQGKDVCILSYAVGSAKHLSSSLVDGIDAIVKYSTFSVTTAVRGVSIAGTANDTSCFIKRIEALDEGGYMAPPKEPERSCNPVATAVKYNGSSYANAYENFAVGTSSESREGAKLTFKVVVQNDACVKPTTKSQVFQAYIDIVDATSQVVLGTQVVSIIVPGVPASQVN
;
A
#
# COMPACT_ATOMS: atom_id res chain seq x y z
N MET A 1 34.98 -13.92 -34.51
CA MET A 1 35.14 -14.96 -35.55
C MET A 1 33.77 -15.28 -36.13
N GLN A 2 33.69 -15.36 -37.47
CA GLN A 2 32.70 -15.96 -38.41
C GLN A 2 31.25 -16.23 -37.93
N LYS A 3 30.20 -15.66 -38.55
CA LYS A 3 29.61 -15.88 -39.91
C LYS A 3 28.97 -17.28 -40.16
N SER A 4 27.75 -17.20 -40.73
CA SER A 4 27.09 -18.11 -41.70
C SER A 4 26.05 -19.10 -41.14
N HIS A 5 24.75 -18.93 -41.39
CA HIS A 5 23.95 -19.27 -42.60
C HIS A 5 23.87 -20.76 -42.95
N TRP A 6 22.65 -21.32 -42.99
CA TRP A 6 22.22 -22.35 -43.94
C TRP A 6 20.71 -22.21 -44.26
N ILE A 7 20.42 -22.28 -45.57
CA ILE A 7 19.09 -22.38 -46.21
C ILE A 7 18.93 -23.81 -46.74
N VAL A 8 17.74 -24.40 -46.63
CA VAL A 8 17.24 -25.47 -47.51
C VAL A 8 15.74 -25.25 -47.78
N VAL A 9 15.36 -25.33 -49.06
CA VAL A 9 13.99 -25.21 -49.62
C VAL A 9 13.57 -26.55 -50.20
N LEU A 10 12.31 -26.96 -50.00
CA LEU A 10 11.45 -27.62 -51.02
C LEU A 10 9.98 -27.69 -50.55
N ALA A 11 9.09 -27.35 -51.48
CA ALA A 11 7.65 -27.06 -51.33
C ALA A 11 6.73 -28.29 -51.50
N VAL A 12 5.43 -28.16 -51.12
CA VAL A 12 4.23 -28.18 -51.99
C VAL A 12 2.94 -28.03 -51.15
N GLY A 13 2.13 -26.99 -51.48
CA GLY A 13 0.64 -26.94 -51.46
C GLY A 13 -0.08 -26.89 -50.10
N ALA A 14 -1.11 -26.09 -49.86
CA ALA A 14 -1.86 -25.14 -50.68
C ALA A 14 -2.82 -24.34 -49.75
N LEU A 15 -3.03 -23.05 -50.05
CA LEU A 15 -4.12 -22.14 -49.63
C LEU A 15 -4.30 -21.89 -48.11
N ALA A 16 -4.50 -20.68 -47.58
CA ALA A 16 -4.80 -19.38 -48.17
C ALA A 16 -4.04 -18.26 -47.42
N MET A 17 -3.65 -17.27 -48.22
CA MET A 17 -3.10 -15.96 -47.90
C MET A 17 -4.01 -15.21 -46.90
N SER A 18 -3.50 -14.70 -45.78
CA SER A 18 -2.52 -13.62 -45.57
C SER A 18 -3.14 -12.22 -45.80
N CYS A 19 -3.50 -11.58 -44.70
CA CYS A 19 -3.18 -10.15 -44.52
C CYS A 19 -1.68 -10.04 -44.27
N SER A 20 -1.02 -9.09 -44.93
CA SER A 20 0.06 -8.33 -44.30
C SER A 20 0.44 -7.15 -45.18
N SER A 21 0.28 -5.97 -44.58
CA SER A 21 1.19 -4.82 -44.65
C SER A 21 1.51 -4.24 -46.03
N ASN A 22 1.18 -2.96 -46.22
CA ASN A 22 2.19 -1.96 -45.87
C ASN A 22 1.65 -0.54 -45.82
N SER A 23 1.89 0.06 -44.65
CA SER A 23 2.28 1.44 -44.40
C SER A 23 1.35 2.56 -44.86
N THR A 24 0.84 3.24 -43.85
CA THR A 24 0.43 4.64 -43.87
C THR A 24 1.55 5.54 -44.40
N ASP A 25 1.10 6.54 -45.18
CA ASP A 25 1.74 7.78 -45.61
C ASP A 25 2.77 7.79 -46.76
N PRO A 26 2.47 8.53 -47.86
CA PRO A 26 3.52 9.11 -48.68
C PRO A 26 3.23 10.56 -49.14
N GLU A 27 3.12 11.54 -48.23
CA GLU A 27 3.55 12.91 -48.55
C GLU A 27 4.98 13.18 -48.06
N LEU A 28 5.96 12.38 -48.53
CA LEU A 28 7.37 12.80 -48.78
C LEU A 28 8.24 11.58 -49.16
N LEU A 29 8.26 11.22 -50.45
CA LEU A 29 9.37 10.47 -51.05
C LEU A 29 9.68 10.98 -52.45
N THR A 30 10.89 11.52 -52.57
CA THR A 30 11.49 12.13 -53.75
C THR A 30 11.93 11.09 -54.79
N CYS A 31 11.63 11.29 -56.08
CA CYS A 31 12.18 10.47 -57.18
C CYS A 31 13.60 10.92 -57.57
N SER A 32 14.54 9.99 -57.72
CA SER A 32 15.91 10.29 -58.16
C SER A 32 16.21 9.95 -59.61
N ASP A 33 15.61 8.95 -60.26
CA ASP A 33 15.89 8.67 -61.69
C ASP A 33 14.83 7.85 -62.48
N SER A 34 13.67 7.49 -61.90
CA SER A 34 12.59 6.84 -62.68
C SER A 34 11.21 6.88 -62.02
N CYS A 35 10.18 7.32 -62.75
CA CYS A 35 8.77 7.29 -62.36
C CYS A 35 7.99 6.23 -63.19
N SER A 36 6.96 5.64 -62.58
CA SER A 36 6.04 4.68 -63.23
C SER A 36 5.35 5.28 -64.47
N HIS A 37 5.08 4.45 -65.48
CA HIS A 37 4.64 4.84 -66.83
C HIS A 37 3.67 6.03 -66.89
N GLY A 38 4.11 7.10 -67.58
CA GLY A 38 3.28 8.28 -67.92
C GLY A 38 3.60 9.56 -67.15
N LEU A 39 4.59 9.54 -66.24
CA LEU A 39 5.02 10.69 -65.44
C LEU A 39 6.52 10.99 -65.69
N VAL A 40 6.91 12.26 -65.62
CA VAL A 40 8.30 12.72 -65.74
C VAL A 40 8.75 13.28 -64.39
N CYS A 41 9.90 12.86 -63.88
CA CYS A 41 10.46 13.34 -62.62
C CYS A 41 10.98 14.78 -62.83
N VAL A 42 10.38 15.77 -62.16
CA VAL A 42 10.82 17.16 -62.18
C VAL A 42 10.99 17.62 -60.73
N SER A 43 12.22 17.97 -60.35
CA SER A 43 12.57 18.43 -58.99
C SER A 43 12.12 17.49 -57.86
N GLY A 44 12.24 16.18 -58.08
CA GLY A 44 11.96 15.17 -57.06
C GLY A 44 10.50 14.70 -56.99
N VAL A 45 9.60 15.21 -57.83
CA VAL A 45 8.19 14.80 -57.87
C VAL A 45 7.81 14.28 -59.27
N CYS A 46 7.06 13.18 -59.33
CA CYS A 46 6.59 12.59 -60.58
C CYS A 46 5.37 13.35 -61.12
N LEU A 47 5.54 14.18 -62.14
CA LEU A 47 4.49 15.04 -62.71
C LEU A 47 4.10 14.60 -64.14
N ARG A 48 2.82 14.78 -64.52
CA ARG A 48 2.39 14.64 -65.93
C ARG A 48 2.90 15.84 -66.73
N PRO A 49 3.55 15.65 -67.90
CA PRO A 49 3.98 16.76 -68.73
C PRO A 49 2.79 17.47 -69.39
N VAL A 50 2.60 18.75 -69.07
CA VAL A 50 1.66 19.66 -69.75
C VAL A 50 2.43 20.43 -70.83
N LEU A 51 2.05 20.27 -72.09
CA LEU A 51 2.33 21.23 -73.16
C LEU A 51 1.04 21.52 -73.94
N PRO A 52 0.94 22.71 -74.55
CA PRO A 52 -0.31 23.40 -74.82
C PRO A 52 -0.92 22.98 -76.16
N GLU A 53 -2.25 23.09 -76.21
CA GLU A 53 -3.13 22.94 -77.38
C GLU A 53 -3.46 21.50 -77.84
N GLY A 54 -4.46 20.91 -77.16
CA GLY A 54 -5.51 20.10 -77.79
C GLY A 54 -5.25 18.60 -78.01
N SER A 55 -5.63 17.76 -77.03
CA SER A 55 -5.97 16.34 -77.30
C SER A 55 -7.02 15.78 -76.34
N CYS A 56 -8.08 15.20 -76.92
CA CYS A 56 -9.15 14.39 -76.32
C CYS A 56 -8.59 13.19 -75.49
N MET A 57 -8.94 13.00 -74.20
CA MET A 57 -8.34 12.01 -73.25
C MET A 57 -9.21 10.75 -72.97
N SER A 58 -8.54 9.61 -72.73
CA SER A 58 -8.91 8.33 -72.05
C SER A 58 -10.05 7.42 -72.57
N SER A 59 -9.65 6.17 -72.89
CA SER A 59 -10.33 4.83 -72.82
C SER A 59 -11.86 4.76 -72.85
N ASP A 60 -12.57 4.09 -73.76
CA ASP A 60 -12.23 3.06 -74.74
C ASP A 60 -13.07 3.30 -76.02
N ALA A 61 -12.47 3.91 -77.03
CA ALA A 61 -12.75 3.70 -78.46
C ALA A 61 -11.98 4.75 -79.26
N HIS A 62 -10.95 4.33 -79.99
CA HIS A 62 -10.29 5.16 -80.98
C HIS A 62 -11.30 5.69 -82.01
N CYS A 63 -11.19 6.98 -82.35
CA CYS A 63 -11.89 7.60 -83.48
C CYS A 63 -11.31 7.07 -84.79
N ILE A 64 -11.77 5.87 -85.15
CA ILE A 64 -11.42 5.18 -86.38
C ILE A 64 -12.19 5.92 -87.50
N ALA A 65 -11.50 6.89 -88.10
CA ALA A 65 -11.83 7.64 -89.32
C ALA A 65 -12.47 9.04 -89.20
N SER A 66 -12.11 9.92 -88.25
CA SER A 66 -12.55 11.34 -88.19
C SER A 66 -11.75 12.22 -87.19
N ASN A 67 -11.72 13.56 -87.37
CA ASN A 67 -10.84 14.54 -86.68
C ASN A 67 -11.37 14.97 -85.27
N CYS A 68 -10.50 15.33 -84.31
CA CYS A 68 -10.86 15.84 -82.96
C CYS A 68 -10.79 17.39 -82.96
N VAL A 69 -11.86 18.06 -82.51
CA VAL A 69 -11.93 19.53 -82.28
C VAL A 69 -12.61 19.74 -80.92
N ASP A 70 -12.00 20.53 -80.03
CA ASP A 70 -12.50 20.86 -78.68
C ASP A 70 -12.91 19.66 -77.79
N GLY A 71 -12.19 18.54 -77.88
CA GLY A 71 -12.40 17.40 -76.97
C GLY A 71 -13.40 16.33 -77.46
N VAL A 72 -13.99 16.49 -78.66
CA VAL A 72 -14.96 15.53 -79.25
C VAL A 72 -14.54 15.14 -80.68
N CYS A 73 -14.78 13.89 -81.10
CA CYS A 73 -14.51 13.42 -82.46
C CYS A 73 -15.62 13.80 -83.45
N VAL A 74 -15.24 14.43 -84.57
CA VAL A 74 -16.12 15.01 -85.59
C VAL A 74 -15.73 14.57 -87.01
N SER A 75 -16.71 14.16 -87.82
CA SER A 75 -16.48 13.62 -89.18
C SER A 75 -16.31 14.67 -90.27
N ASP A 76 -15.41 14.42 -91.23
CA ASP A 76 -15.00 15.42 -92.26
C ASP A 76 -16.05 15.67 -93.37
N GLY A 77 -17.19 14.98 -93.34
CA GLY A 77 -18.36 15.27 -94.16
C GLY A 77 -18.19 15.06 -95.67
N THR A 78 -17.12 14.40 -96.15
CA THR A 78 -16.87 14.28 -97.61
C THR A 78 -16.97 12.88 -98.21
N THR A 79 -17.29 11.83 -97.44
CA THR A 79 -17.51 10.48 -98.01
C THR A 79 -18.75 9.75 -97.46
N PRO A 80 -19.48 8.96 -98.28
CA PRO A 80 -20.89 8.64 -98.06
C PRO A 80 -21.16 7.35 -97.25
N GLU A 81 -20.18 6.82 -96.52
CA GLU A 81 -20.27 5.46 -95.92
C GLU A 81 -20.06 5.40 -94.39
N LEU A 82 -20.14 6.52 -93.65
CA LEU A 82 -20.02 6.52 -92.18
C LEU A 82 -21.29 7.04 -91.48
N ASN A 83 -21.77 6.25 -90.52
CA ASN A 83 -23.02 6.49 -89.82
C ASN A 83 -22.87 7.51 -88.67
N CYS A 84 -23.83 8.41 -88.49
CA CYS A 84 -23.88 9.36 -87.37
C CYS A 84 -24.77 8.83 -86.22
N SER A 85 -24.45 9.18 -84.96
CA SER A 85 -25.18 8.76 -83.74
C SER A 85 -25.10 9.84 -82.65
N GLU A 86 -25.79 9.66 -81.52
CA GLU A 86 -25.79 10.63 -80.39
C GLU A 86 -24.38 10.98 -79.87
N THR A 87 -23.40 10.11 -80.06
CA THR A 87 -22.01 10.30 -79.61
C THR A 87 -21.03 10.71 -80.72
N VAL A 88 -21.48 10.78 -81.99
CA VAL A 88 -20.66 11.23 -83.13
C VAL A 88 -21.44 12.26 -83.98
N PRO A 89 -21.36 13.55 -83.63
CA PRO A 89 -22.07 14.60 -84.38
C PRO A 89 -21.41 14.87 -85.74
N CYS A 90 -22.23 15.22 -86.73
CA CYS A 90 -21.77 15.67 -88.04
C CYS A 90 -21.12 17.06 -87.97
N ASP A 91 -20.24 17.40 -88.92
CA ASP A 91 -19.67 18.75 -89.06
C ASP A 91 -20.74 19.85 -88.96
N SER A 92 -20.36 21.01 -88.44
CA SER A 92 -21.23 22.18 -88.24
C SER A 92 -22.10 22.57 -89.45
N LYS A 93 -21.72 22.20 -90.68
CA LYS A 93 -22.46 22.43 -91.95
C LYS A 93 -23.40 21.30 -92.37
N TYR A 94 -23.48 20.21 -91.61
CA TYR A 94 -24.30 19.00 -91.87
C TYR A 94 -25.10 18.62 -90.61
N ALA A 95 -26.21 17.88 -90.74
CA ALA A 95 -27.06 17.39 -89.66
C ALA A 95 -27.22 15.87 -89.77
N CYS A 96 -27.31 15.18 -88.63
CA CYS A 96 -27.49 13.74 -88.58
C CYS A 96 -28.98 13.40 -88.79
N SER A 97 -29.28 12.56 -89.79
CA SER A 97 -30.64 12.09 -90.06
C SER A 97 -30.60 10.63 -90.50
N GLU A 98 -31.36 9.77 -89.81
CA GLU A 98 -31.40 8.31 -90.03
C GLU A 98 -30.02 7.65 -90.07
N GLY A 99 -29.11 8.14 -89.22
CA GLY A 99 -27.76 7.62 -89.13
C GLY A 99 -26.83 8.05 -90.26
N GLN A 100 -27.13 9.07 -91.07
CA GLN A 100 -26.20 9.65 -92.06
C GLN A 100 -26.07 11.18 -91.96
N CYS A 101 -24.87 11.72 -92.24
CA CYS A 101 -24.61 13.17 -92.24
C CYS A 101 -25.05 13.84 -93.55
N VAL A 102 -26.09 14.68 -93.51
CA VAL A 102 -26.64 15.40 -94.67
C VAL A 102 -26.47 16.92 -94.55
N PRO A 103 -26.22 17.68 -95.64
CA PRO A 103 -25.92 19.12 -95.55
C PRO A 103 -27.06 19.93 -94.94
N LYS A 104 -26.74 20.86 -94.01
CA LYS A 104 -27.70 21.80 -93.39
C LYS A 104 -28.13 22.83 -94.43
N VAL A 105 -29.39 22.75 -94.86
CA VAL A 105 -29.96 23.69 -95.84
C VAL A 105 -30.58 24.88 -95.10
N GLY A 106 -29.91 26.03 -95.13
CA GLY A 106 -30.37 27.29 -94.54
C GLY A 106 -31.32 28.09 -95.46
N PRO A 107 -32.12 29.02 -94.91
CA PRO A 107 -33.17 29.72 -95.65
C PRO A 107 -32.60 30.79 -96.61
N GLY A 108 -32.94 30.71 -97.90
CA GLY A 108 -32.72 31.80 -98.84
C GLY A 108 -32.04 31.46 -100.19
N GLU A 109 -31.59 30.23 -100.41
CA GLU A 109 -31.04 29.81 -101.70
C GLU A 109 -31.99 28.88 -102.50
N ARG A 110 -31.76 28.81 -103.81
CA ARG A 110 -32.76 28.57 -104.88
C ARG A 110 -33.35 27.15 -104.92
N CYS A 111 -34.68 27.06 -104.98
CA CYS A 111 -35.42 25.83 -105.29
C CYS A 111 -35.33 25.50 -106.80
N ALA A 112 -34.29 24.76 -107.20
CA ALA A 112 -34.00 24.29 -108.57
C ALA A 112 -33.71 25.36 -109.65
N ALA A 113 -32.91 24.98 -110.66
CA ALA A 113 -32.40 25.87 -111.70
C ALA A 113 -33.54 26.45 -112.57
N GLY A 114 -33.73 27.77 -112.50
CA GLY A 114 -34.58 28.52 -113.44
C GLY A 114 -35.85 29.15 -112.89
N VAL A 115 -36.14 29.10 -111.59
CA VAL A 115 -37.35 29.73 -111.00
C VAL A 115 -37.01 30.57 -109.75
N ALA A 116 -37.77 31.65 -109.54
CA ALA A 116 -37.51 32.72 -108.57
C ALA A 116 -37.64 32.29 -107.09
N ALA A 117 -36.75 32.85 -106.26
CA ALA A 117 -36.52 32.51 -104.85
C ALA A 117 -37.75 32.68 -103.94
N CYS A 118 -37.92 31.75 -102.99
CA CYS A 118 -38.96 31.89 -101.97
C CYS A 118 -38.48 32.72 -100.78
N ARG A 119 -39.03 33.92 -100.61
CA ARG A 119 -38.55 34.88 -99.62
C ARG A 119 -39.15 34.74 -98.21
N ARG A 120 -40.18 33.91 -98.00
CA ARG A 120 -40.89 33.81 -96.70
C ARG A 120 -41.42 32.41 -96.35
N GLY A 121 -40.76 31.34 -96.80
CA GLY A 121 -41.15 29.96 -96.48
C GLY A 121 -40.03 28.94 -96.72
N THR A 122 -40.23 27.71 -96.26
CA THR A 122 -39.33 26.56 -96.39
C THR A 122 -39.59 25.83 -97.71
N CYS A 123 -38.56 25.27 -98.33
CA CYS A 123 -38.72 24.60 -99.63
C CYS A 123 -38.83 23.09 -99.46
N GLU A 124 -40.00 22.52 -99.73
CA GLU A 124 -40.24 21.08 -99.70
C GLU A 124 -40.66 20.61 -101.10
N ASN A 125 -40.00 19.59 -101.64
CA ASN A 125 -40.30 18.98 -102.94
C ASN A 125 -40.36 19.97 -104.13
N GLY A 126 -39.51 21.00 -104.14
CA GLY A 126 -39.41 21.96 -105.25
C GLY A 126 -40.51 23.04 -105.27
N ARG A 127 -41.32 23.17 -104.20
CA ARG A 127 -42.27 24.26 -103.96
C ARG A 127 -42.03 24.88 -102.59
N CYS A 128 -42.42 26.15 -102.44
CA CYS A 128 -42.27 26.85 -101.17
C CYS A 128 -43.53 26.78 -100.30
N VAL A 129 -43.37 26.41 -99.03
CA VAL A 129 -44.41 26.23 -98.00
C VAL A 129 -44.10 27.10 -96.77
N ILE A 130 -45.11 27.66 -96.11
CA ILE A 130 -44.94 28.63 -95.02
C ILE A 130 -45.49 28.05 -93.70
N SER A 131 -44.71 28.03 -92.62
CA SER A 131 -45.19 27.60 -91.30
C SER A 131 -46.00 28.71 -90.62
N VAL A 132 -47.17 28.37 -90.04
CA VAL A 132 -48.10 29.31 -89.39
C VAL A 132 -48.29 28.98 -87.91
N GLY A 133 -48.54 29.98 -87.07
CA GLY A 133 -48.56 29.81 -85.61
C GLY A 133 -49.82 29.13 -85.05
N PRO A 134 -49.84 28.79 -83.74
CA PRO A 134 -50.99 28.18 -83.06
C PRO A 134 -52.28 28.99 -83.25
N GLY A 135 -53.40 28.33 -83.55
CA GLY A 135 -54.69 29.00 -83.79
C GLY A 135 -54.82 29.70 -85.16
N GLN A 136 -53.80 29.65 -86.02
CA GLN A 136 -53.87 30.18 -87.39
C GLN A 136 -54.29 29.11 -88.41
N ALA A 137 -54.76 29.57 -89.58
CA ALA A 137 -55.35 28.70 -90.60
C ALA A 137 -54.27 27.91 -91.39
N CYS A 138 -54.43 26.58 -91.43
CA CYS A 138 -53.54 25.65 -92.14
C CYS A 138 -54.16 25.11 -93.44
N SER A 139 -53.34 24.91 -94.48
CA SER A 139 -53.74 24.51 -95.84
C SER A 139 -52.62 23.71 -96.55
N THR A 140 -52.83 23.29 -97.80
CA THR A 140 -51.80 22.59 -98.61
C THR A 140 -50.53 23.41 -98.89
N THR A 141 -50.54 24.72 -98.58
CA THR A 141 -49.37 25.61 -98.70
C THR A 141 -48.96 26.22 -97.36
N SER A 142 -49.63 25.86 -96.25
CA SER A 142 -49.32 26.35 -94.89
C SER A 142 -49.50 25.27 -93.82
N VAL A 143 -48.41 24.88 -93.16
CA VAL A 143 -48.34 23.75 -92.21
C VAL A 143 -48.22 24.22 -90.76
N CYS A 144 -48.70 23.40 -89.82
CA CYS A 144 -48.65 23.67 -88.38
C CYS A 144 -47.30 23.26 -87.76
N PRO A 145 -46.85 23.88 -86.65
CA PRO A 145 -45.61 23.50 -85.96
C PRO A 145 -45.75 22.13 -85.28
N GLU A 146 -44.64 21.42 -85.04
CA GLU A 146 -44.58 19.99 -84.69
C GLU A 146 -45.44 19.52 -83.49
N VAL A 147 -45.87 20.42 -82.61
CA VAL A 147 -46.73 20.12 -81.44
C VAL A 147 -48.23 20.43 -81.64
N TYR A 148 -48.65 20.83 -82.85
CA TYR A 148 -50.04 21.13 -83.20
C TYR A 148 -50.50 20.36 -84.44
N GLU A 149 -51.69 19.78 -84.39
CA GLU A 149 -52.31 19.07 -85.51
C GLU A 149 -53.26 20.00 -86.29
N CYS A 150 -53.21 19.97 -87.62
CA CYS A 150 -54.12 20.73 -88.48
C CYS A 150 -55.50 20.09 -88.48
N ARG A 151 -56.38 20.49 -87.56
CA ARG A 151 -57.76 20.00 -87.49
C ARG A 151 -58.73 21.08 -87.97
N ARG A 152 -59.50 20.75 -89.02
CA ARG A 152 -60.47 21.66 -89.66
C ARG A 152 -59.86 22.97 -90.19
N GLY A 153 -58.63 22.89 -90.69
CA GLY A 153 -57.94 24.02 -91.29
C GLY A 153 -57.41 25.04 -90.28
N VAL A 154 -57.24 24.67 -89.01
CA VAL A 154 -56.59 25.48 -87.96
C VAL A 154 -55.64 24.61 -87.13
N CYS A 155 -54.50 25.15 -86.70
CA CYS A 155 -53.51 24.45 -85.88
C CYS A 155 -53.93 24.37 -84.40
N LEU A 156 -54.25 23.16 -83.90
CA LEU A 156 -54.75 22.90 -82.53
C LEU A 156 -53.98 21.73 -81.87
N GLN A 157 -53.79 21.74 -80.54
CA GLN A 157 -53.08 20.65 -79.85
C GLN A 157 -53.93 19.36 -79.78
N PRO A 158 -53.29 18.16 -79.74
CA PRO A 158 -53.99 16.89 -79.52
C PRO A 158 -54.52 16.79 -78.07
N ILE A 159 -55.68 16.13 -77.89
CA ILE A 159 -56.28 15.88 -76.57
C ILE A 159 -55.90 14.45 -76.12
N LEU A 160 -55.18 14.32 -75.00
CA LEU A 160 -54.97 13.05 -74.27
C LEU A 160 -55.68 13.12 -72.91
N ALA A 161 -56.13 11.95 -72.42
CA ALA A 161 -56.84 11.79 -71.15
C ALA A 161 -55.90 12.03 -69.93
N GLY A 162 -56.39 12.75 -68.91
CA GLY A 162 -55.68 12.96 -67.63
C GLY A 162 -55.29 14.42 -67.29
N GLY A 163 -56.18 15.41 -67.48
CA GLY A 163 -55.89 16.84 -67.27
C GLY A 163 -55.66 17.30 -65.81
N SER A 164 -54.89 18.39 -65.70
CA SER A 164 -54.43 19.17 -64.52
C SER A 164 -55.33 19.25 -63.28
N CYS A 165 -54.76 18.89 -62.12
CA CYS A 165 -55.12 19.45 -60.80
C CYS A 165 -54.49 20.85 -60.68
N ARG A 166 -55.13 21.80 -59.99
CA ARG A 166 -54.76 23.23 -60.06
C ARG A 166 -53.79 23.62 -58.93
N SER A 167 -52.69 24.28 -59.34
CA SER A 167 -51.68 25.05 -58.60
C SER A 167 -50.65 24.35 -57.71
N SER A 168 -49.88 23.42 -58.26
CA SER A 168 -48.40 23.46 -58.41
C SER A 168 -47.93 22.11 -58.99
N LEU A 169 -46.70 22.09 -59.50
CA LEU A 169 -46.05 21.26 -60.52
C LEU A 169 -46.11 19.70 -60.53
N VAL A 170 -47.16 19.00 -60.07
CA VAL A 170 -47.18 17.52 -60.15
C VAL A 170 -48.26 16.98 -61.10
N PHE A 171 -47.81 16.33 -62.18
CA PHE A 171 -48.65 15.51 -63.07
C PHE A 171 -48.89 14.15 -62.41
N CYS A 172 -50.15 13.82 -62.12
CA CYS A 172 -50.44 12.49 -61.62
C CYS A 172 -50.43 11.46 -62.75
N LYS A 173 -49.29 10.78 -62.89
CA LYS A 173 -49.00 9.93 -64.03
C LYS A 173 -49.82 8.63 -64.04
N ASP A 174 -50.19 8.10 -62.86
CA ASP A 174 -50.86 6.79 -62.73
C ASP A 174 -52.04 6.76 -61.70
N GLY A 175 -52.73 7.88 -61.52
CA GLY A 175 -53.81 8.02 -60.52
C GLY A 175 -55.01 8.87 -60.92
N ALA A 176 -56.06 8.84 -60.08
CA ALA A 176 -57.28 9.65 -60.25
C ALA A 176 -57.25 10.88 -59.32
N CYS A 177 -57.39 12.09 -59.89
CA CYS A 177 -57.49 13.33 -59.13
C CYS A 177 -58.88 13.45 -58.47
N ARG A 178 -58.94 13.56 -57.14
CA ARG A 178 -60.16 13.87 -56.38
C ARG A 178 -59.87 15.05 -55.45
N GLU A 179 -60.67 16.10 -55.56
CA GLU A 179 -60.60 17.31 -54.69
C GLU A 179 -59.24 18.04 -54.66
N GLY A 180 -58.36 17.79 -55.64
CA GLY A 180 -57.05 18.45 -55.74
C GLY A 180 -55.86 17.58 -55.33
N VAL A 181 -56.12 16.38 -54.75
CA VAL A 181 -55.11 15.39 -54.35
C VAL A 181 -55.14 14.22 -55.31
N CYS A 182 -53.98 13.65 -55.63
CA CYS A 182 -53.92 12.47 -56.50
C CYS A 182 -53.82 11.15 -55.73
N TYR A 183 -54.65 10.17 -56.14
CA TYR A 183 -54.64 8.82 -55.61
C TYR A 183 -54.19 7.83 -56.70
N ALA A 184 -53.01 7.20 -56.54
CA ALA A 184 -52.42 6.25 -57.48
C ALA A 184 -52.97 4.82 -57.31
N ASN A 185 -53.09 4.07 -58.41
CA ASN A 185 -53.48 2.65 -58.40
C ASN A 185 -52.22 1.75 -58.43
N ASN A 186 -51.68 1.48 -57.24
CA ASN A 186 -50.68 0.48 -56.84
C ASN A 186 -49.24 0.53 -57.41
N GLU A 187 -48.33 0.77 -56.45
CA GLU A 187 -47.02 0.12 -56.20
C GLU A 187 -45.97 0.14 -57.33
N ASP A 188 -45.37 1.31 -57.56
CA ASP A 188 -43.93 1.53 -57.86
C ASP A 188 -43.72 2.99 -58.36
N ASN A 189 -44.03 3.98 -57.52
CA ASN A 189 -43.95 5.41 -57.84
C ASN A 189 -43.05 6.21 -56.87
N ARG A 190 -42.08 5.53 -56.24
CA ARG A 190 -41.15 6.11 -55.25
C ARG A 190 -40.30 7.22 -55.88
N ASP A 191 -39.77 7.01 -57.09
CA ASP A 191 -38.88 7.97 -57.78
C ASP A 191 -39.50 9.34 -58.09
N VAL A 192 -40.84 9.46 -58.19
CA VAL A 192 -41.51 10.75 -58.44
C VAL A 192 -41.86 11.46 -57.13
N LEU A 193 -42.19 10.71 -56.08
CA LEU A 193 -42.43 11.25 -54.75
C LEU A 193 -41.12 11.67 -54.07
N MET A 194 -40.00 11.04 -54.42
CA MET A 194 -38.66 11.36 -53.94
C MET A 194 -37.94 12.44 -54.77
N SER A 195 -38.64 13.18 -55.62
CA SER A 195 -38.06 14.28 -56.41
C SER A 195 -38.81 15.60 -56.25
N ILE A 196 -39.77 15.67 -55.33
CA ILE A 196 -40.58 16.85 -55.06
C ILE A 196 -40.19 17.33 -53.67
N ASP A 197 -39.79 18.59 -53.60
CA ASP A 197 -39.36 19.33 -52.43
C ASP A 197 -39.96 20.73 -52.67
N THR A 198 -40.96 21.09 -51.86
CA THR A 198 -41.88 22.21 -52.14
C THR A 198 -41.42 23.53 -51.51
N ASP A 199 -40.82 23.50 -50.34
CA ASP A 199 -40.21 24.62 -49.60
C ASP A 199 -38.72 24.82 -49.94
N GLY A 200 -38.05 23.79 -50.47
CA GLY A 200 -36.67 23.85 -50.93
C GLY A 200 -35.64 23.64 -49.83
N ASP A 201 -36.00 22.93 -48.76
CA ASP A 201 -35.19 22.69 -47.57
C ASP A 201 -34.30 21.44 -47.68
N THR A 202 -34.34 20.74 -48.82
CA THR A 202 -33.60 19.50 -49.13
C THR A 202 -34.22 18.20 -48.61
N ILE A 203 -35.32 18.28 -47.87
CA ILE A 203 -36.19 17.16 -47.53
C ILE A 203 -37.25 17.05 -48.65
N VAL A 204 -37.71 15.84 -48.92
CA VAL A 204 -38.71 15.62 -49.99
C VAL A 204 -40.10 15.52 -49.37
N ASP A 205 -41.12 16.05 -50.05
CA ASP A 205 -42.54 16.07 -49.60
C ASP A 205 -43.05 14.70 -49.09
N TYR A 206 -42.46 13.60 -49.58
CA TYR A 206 -42.75 12.24 -49.12
C TYR A 206 -42.43 12.02 -47.64
N TYR A 207 -41.29 12.56 -47.18
CA TYR A 207 -40.83 12.50 -45.80
C TYR A 207 -41.43 13.63 -44.95
N ASP A 208 -41.60 14.85 -45.48
CA ASP A 208 -42.21 15.97 -44.71
C ASP A 208 -43.67 15.74 -44.37
N ARG A 209 -44.42 15.09 -45.26
CA ARG A 209 -45.87 14.88 -45.13
C ARG A 209 -46.68 16.18 -45.23
N CYS A 210 -47.10 16.51 -46.44
CA CYS A 210 -48.04 17.63 -46.72
C CYS A 210 -49.43 17.56 -46.07
N ASP A 211 -49.76 16.46 -45.38
CA ASP A 211 -51.02 16.27 -44.65
C ASP A 211 -50.89 16.42 -43.12
N VAL A 212 -49.66 16.67 -42.65
CA VAL A 212 -49.29 16.88 -41.25
C VAL A 212 -48.80 18.34 -41.09
N ASP A 213 -48.98 18.86 -39.89
CA ASP A 213 -48.62 20.20 -39.41
C ASP A 213 -48.20 19.93 -37.96
N THR A 214 -46.89 19.70 -37.76
CA THR A 214 -46.32 19.15 -36.52
C THR A 214 -46.35 20.19 -35.40
N ASP A 215 -45.94 21.43 -35.66
CA ASP A 215 -45.90 22.52 -34.68
C ASP A 215 -47.25 23.24 -34.49
N GLY A 216 -48.19 23.06 -35.43
CA GLY A 216 -49.54 23.62 -35.38
C GLY A 216 -49.62 25.09 -35.80
N ASP A 217 -48.64 25.63 -36.52
CA ASP A 217 -48.59 27.03 -36.94
C ASP A 217 -49.50 27.35 -38.14
N THR A 218 -50.15 26.33 -38.71
CA THR A 218 -51.02 26.34 -39.90
C THR A 218 -50.32 26.21 -41.26
N VAL A 219 -49.02 26.00 -41.29
CA VAL A 219 -48.21 25.63 -42.45
C VAL A 219 -47.98 24.11 -42.40
N PRO A 220 -48.42 23.33 -43.41
CA PRO A 220 -48.10 21.90 -43.44
C PRO A 220 -46.60 21.71 -43.62
N ASN A 221 -46.01 20.72 -42.96
CA ASN A 221 -44.57 20.43 -42.90
C ASN A 221 -43.85 20.56 -44.26
N CYS A 222 -44.39 20.00 -45.36
CA CYS A 222 -43.79 20.12 -46.72
C CYS A 222 -43.84 21.54 -47.34
N ARG A 223 -44.16 22.55 -46.54
CA ARG A 223 -44.11 23.97 -46.88
C ARG A 223 -43.55 24.81 -45.74
N ASP A 224 -43.20 24.16 -44.64
CA ASP A 224 -42.56 24.78 -43.50
C ASP A 224 -41.05 24.76 -43.71
N LEU A 225 -40.31 25.57 -42.98
CA LEU A 225 -38.84 25.52 -42.98
C LEU A 225 -38.31 25.20 -41.57
N ASP A 226 -39.21 24.88 -40.64
CA ASP A 226 -39.05 24.70 -39.20
C ASP A 226 -40.30 23.93 -38.71
N SER A 227 -40.42 22.67 -39.13
CA SER A 227 -41.65 21.88 -39.10
C SER A 227 -42.15 21.52 -37.68
N ASP A 228 -41.26 21.43 -36.70
CA ASP A 228 -41.58 21.23 -35.28
C ASP A 228 -41.58 22.53 -34.45
N GLY A 229 -41.13 23.64 -35.04
CA GLY A 229 -41.20 24.97 -34.45
C GLY A 229 -40.20 25.19 -33.31
N ASP A 230 -39.14 24.39 -33.24
CA ASP A 230 -38.09 24.45 -32.23
C ASP A 230 -37.07 25.59 -32.48
N THR A 231 -37.17 26.23 -33.65
CA THR A 231 -36.30 27.29 -34.16
C THR A 231 -35.00 26.85 -34.81
N ILE A 232 -34.78 25.56 -35.09
CA ILE A 232 -33.75 25.03 -35.99
C ILE A 232 -34.43 24.80 -37.37
N PRO A 233 -33.76 25.08 -38.50
CA PRO A 233 -34.39 24.86 -39.79
C PRO A 233 -34.25 23.42 -40.26
N ASP A 234 -35.32 22.83 -40.78
CA ASP A 234 -35.41 21.43 -41.28
C ASP A 234 -34.19 21.01 -42.12
N SER A 235 -33.71 21.92 -42.98
CA SER A 235 -32.51 21.76 -43.82
C SER A 235 -31.18 21.50 -43.08
N MET A 236 -31.13 21.71 -41.77
CA MET A 236 -29.94 21.60 -40.91
C MET A 236 -30.02 20.39 -39.99
N GLU A 237 -31.22 20.02 -39.53
CA GLU A 237 -31.46 18.79 -38.77
C GLU A 237 -31.33 17.55 -39.66
N ASN A 238 -31.55 17.72 -40.95
CA ASN A 238 -31.32 16.65 -41.92
C ASN A 238 -29.88 16.64 -42.50
N TYR A 239 -29.05 15.72 -42.03
CA TYR A 239 -27.70 15.44 -42.57
C TYR A 239 -27.73 14.45 -43.76
N ALA A 240 -28.89 13.87 -44.08
CA ALA A 240 -29.01 12.90 -45.14
C ALA A 240 -28.92 13.54 -46.54
N PRO A 241 -28.32 12.87 -47.53
CA PRO A 241 -28.35 13.35 -48.91
C PRO A 241 -29.77 13.48 -49.46
N PHE A 242 -29.99 14.47 -50.31
CA PHE A 242 -31.29 14.71 -50.96
C PHE A 242 -31.94 13.43 -51.53
N GLY A 243 -33.16 13.14 -51.07
CA GLY A 243 -33.97 12.00 -51.53
C GLY A 243 -33.68 10.67 -50.83
N GLU A 244 -32.74 10.62 -49.89
CA GLU A 244 -32.55 9.50 -48.96
C GLU A 244 -33.45 9.66 -47.73
N GLU A 245 -33.46 8.66 -46.85
CA GLU A 245 -34.18 8.70 -45.57
C GLU A 245 -33.58 9.79 -44.67
N PRO A 246 -34.39 10.73 -44.12
CA PRO A 246 -33.90 11.81 -43.26
C PRO A 246 -33.24 11.31 -41.98
N THR A 247 -32.46 12.17 -41.31
CA THR A 247 -31.87 11.86 -40.00
C THR A 247 -32.94 11.51 -38.97
N ASP A 248 -32.65 10.48 -38.19
CA ASP A 248 -33.40 10.01 -37.01
C ASP A 248 -32.32 9.62 -36.00
N SER A 249 -31.88 10.60 -35.20
CA SER A 249 -30.66 10.53 -34.39
C SER A 249 -30.78 9.53 -33.24
N ASP A 250 -31.94 9.46 -32.59
CA ASP A 250 -32.22 8.50 -31.52
C ASP A 250 -32.80 7.15 -32.03
N GLY A 251 -33.24 7.08 -33.29
CA GLY A 251 -33.76 5.89 -33.94
C GLY A 251 -35.16 5.50 -33.47
N ASP A 252 -35.93 6.43 -32.90
CA ASP A 252 -37.28 6.18 -32.39
C ASP A 252 -38.37 6.14 -33.49
N GLY A 253 -38.00 6.57 -34.70
CA GLY A 253 -38.84 6.61 -35.89
C GLY A 253 -39.54 7.95 -36.14
N VAL A 254 -39.24 8.99 -35.36
CA VAL A 254 -39.51 10.40 -35.64
C VAL A 254 -38.21 11.01 -36.17
N TYR A 255 -38.28 11.68 -37.33
CA TYR A 255 -37.10 12.33 -37.88
C TYR A 255 -36.78 13.61 -37.09
N ASP A 256 -35.51 13.99 -37.04
CA ASP A 256 -35.01 15.12 -36.24
C ASP A 256 -35.81 16.42 -36.48
N PHE A 257 -36.01 16.81 -37.74
CA PHE A 257 -36.81 17.99 -38.15
C PHE A 257 -38.32 17.94 -37.80
N LEU A 258 -38.77 16.89 -37.12
CA LEU A 258 -40.13 16.71 -36.62
C LEU A 258 -40.13 16.45 -35.10
N SER A 259 -38.98 16.53 -34.44
CA SER A 259 -38.78 16.26 -33.02
C SER A 259 -38.57 17.58 -32.26
N LEU A 260 -38.79 17.56 -30.95
CA LEU A 260 -38.44 18.72 -30.10
C LEU A 260 -37.21 18.43 -29.22
N ASP A 261 -36.63 17.24 -29.40
CA ASP A 261 -35.60 16.56 -28.61
C ASP A 261 -35.14 15.39 -29.51
N SER A 262 -34.28 15.69 -30.48
CA SER A 262 -33.94 14.79 -31.60
C SER A 262 -33.05 13.62 -31.19
N ASP A 263 -32.33 13.76 -30.09
CA ASP A 263 -31.41 12.76 -29.57
C ASP A 263 -31.95 12.05 -28.31
N SER A 264 -33.13 12.47 -27.83
CA SER A 264 -33.83 11.94 -26.65
C SER A 264 -32.99 12.01 -25.35
N ASN A 265 -32.05 12.96 -25.25
CA ASN A 265 -31.25 13.15 -24.02
C ASN A 265 -32.05 13.89 -22.92
N GLY A 266 -33.20 14.47 -23.29
CA GLY A 266 -34.13 15.17 -22.41
C GLY A 266 -33.99 16.68 -22.42
N MET A 267 -32.94 17.23 -23.03
CA MET A 267 -32.82 18.64 -23.35
C MET A 267 -33.55 18.92 -24.69
N PRO A 268 -34.34 20.00 -24.78
CA PRO A 268 -34.99 20.32 -26.05
C PRO A 268 -34.00 20.92 -27.06
N ASP A 269 -34.15 20.55 -28.33
CA ASP A 269 -33.36 21.05 -29.47
C ASP A 269 -33.28 22.59 -29.50
N ALA A 270 -34.37 23.27 -29.17
CA ALA A 270 -34.44 24.73 -29.03
C ALA A 270 -33.48 25.34 -27.97
N ILE A 271 -33.00 24.55 -27.02
CA ILE A 271 -32.03 24.92 -25.98
C ILE A 271 -30.60 24.63 -26.44
N GLU A 272 -30.31 23.45 -26.97
CA GLU A 272 -28.98 23.05 -27.48
C GLU A 272 -28.62 23.84 -28.73
N GLY A 273 -29.57 23.99 -29.66
CA GLY A 273 -29.42 24.76 -30.88
C GLY A 273 -29.40 26.29 -30.69
N LYS A 274 -29.29 26.81 -29.46
CA LYS A 274 -29.36 28.26 -29.16
C LYS A 274 -28.35 29.09 -29.94
N ARG A 275 -28.83 29.60 -31.07
CA ARG A 275 -28.18 30.49 -32.03
C ARG A 275 -27.41 31.63 -31.35
N GLN A 276 -26.07 31.57 -31.36
CA GLN A 276 -25.28 32.75 -31.02
C GLN A 276 -25.48 33.80 -32.12
N LYS A 277 -26.26 34.85 -31.84
CA LYS A 277 -26.60 35.88 -32.81
C LYS A 277 -25.37 36.73 -33.17
N GLY A 278 -24.61 36.28 -34.17
CA GLY A 278 -23.73 37.15 -34.95
C GLY A 278 -24.55 38.02 -35.88
N VAL A 279 -24.03 39.18 -36.26
CA VAL A 279 -24.48 39.88 -37.46
C VAL A 279 -23.29 40.07 -38.38
N ASP A 280 -23.49 39.89 -39.68
CA ASP A 280 -22.45 40.15 -40.65
C ASP A 280 -22.13 41.65 -40.73
N GLU A 281 -21.13 42.01 -41.52
CA GLU A 281 -20.75 43.41 -41.77
C GLU A 281 -21.90 44.27 -42.34
N ASN A 282 -23.00 43.65 -42.76
CA ASN A 282 -24.21 44.29 -43.31
C ASN A 282 -25.40 44.26 -42.34
N GLY A 283 -25.26 43.72 -41.13
CA GLY A 283 -26.33 43.63 -40.14
C GLY A 283 -27.33 42.49 -40.37
N GLN A 284 -27.04 41.53 -41.25
CA GLN A 284 -27.83 40.30 -41.39
C GLN A 284 -27.44 39.32 -40.28
N PRO A 285 -28.41 38.66 -39.61
CA PRO A 285 -28.10 37.64 -38.64
C PRO A 285 -27.28 36.52 -39.29
N ILE A 286 -26.13 36.23 -38.69
CA ILE A 286 -25.36 35.03 -38.98
C ILE A 286 -25.82 34.00 -37.97
N TYR A 287 -26.40 32.93 -38.48
CA TYR A 287 -26.72 31.75 -37.68
C TYR A 287 -25.45 30.90 -37.64
N ARG A 288 -24.89 30.71 -36.45
CA ARG A 288 -23.86 29.70 -36.18
C ARG A 288 -24.58 28.62 -35.38
N PHE A 289 -24.71 27.46 -36.00
CA PHE A 289 -25.17 26.25 -35.34
C PHE A 289 -24.07 25.78 -34.39
N ILE A 290 -24.46 25.19 -33.27
CA ILE A 290 -23.54 24.73 -32.23
C ILE A 290 -23.21 23.27 -32.55
N ASP A 291 -21.92 22.99 -32.54
CA ASP A 291 -21.25 21.73 -32.82
C ASP A 291 -20.01 21.82 -31.93
N THR A 292 -20.18 21.42 -30.67
CA THR A 292 -19.28 21.75 -29.56
C THR A 292 -17.95 21.01 -29.71
N ASP A 293 -17.96 19.73 -30.03
CA ASP A 293 -16.77 18.91 -30.28
C ASP A 293 -16.19 19.03 -31.71
N GLY A 294 -16.96 19.58 -32.66
CA GLY A 294 -16.55 19.83 -34.03
C GLY A 294 -16.57 18.58 -34.92
N ASP A 295 -17.32 17.54 -34.56
CA ASP A 295 -17.41 16.28 -35.28
C ASP A 295 -18.38 16.31 -36.48
N THR A 296 -19.06 17.44 -36.69
CA THR A 296 -20.05 17.75 -37.73
C THR A 296 -21.49 17.30 -37.46
N ILE A 297 -21.77 16.72 -36.30
CA ILE A 297 -23.11 16.52 -35.76
C ILE A 297 -23.46 17.77 -34.94
N LEU A 298 -24.68 18.30 -35.05
CA LEU A 298 -25.08 19.43 -34.23
C LEU A 298 -25.41 18.97 -32.82
N ASP A 299 -25.25 19.88 -31.86
CA ASP A 299 -25.51 19.56 -30.45
C ASP A 299 -26.95 19.11 -30.19
N SER A 300 -27.92 19.61 -30.96
CA SER A 300 -29.33 19.18 -30.88
C SER A 300 -29.57 17.75 -31.40
N SER A 301 -28.58 17.15 -32.07
CA SER A 301 -28.66 15.82 -32.68
C SER A 301 -27.60 14.87 -32.10
N SER A 302 -26.87 15.29 -31.05
CA SER A 302 -25.79 14.51 -30.45
C SER A 302 -26.11 14.21 -28.99
N ILE A 303 -26.00 12.93 -28.63
CA ILE A 303 -26.17 12.44 -27.26
C ILE A 303 -24.96 12.72 -26.35
N ASP A 304 -23.90 13.32 -26.88
CA ASP A 304 -22.58 13.55 -26.29
C ASP A 304 -21.98 14.79 -26.98
N ASN A 305 -22.32 15.98 -26.48
CA ASN A 305 -22.10 17.25 -27.18
C ASN A 305 -20.63 17.71 -27.16
N ASP A 306 -19.90 17.43 -26.09
CA ASP A 306 -18.48 17.73 -25.98
C ASP A 306 -17.57 16.56 -26.41
N GLY A 307 -18.15 15.41 -26.76
CA GLY A 307 -17.47 14.30 -27.42
C GLY A 307 -16.47 13.58 -26.51
N ASP A 308 -16.66 13.64 -25.19
CA ASP A 308 -15.76 13.06 -24.20
C ASP A 308 -16.05 11.56 -23.92
N GLY A 309 -17.18 11.06 -24.42
CA GLY A 309 -17.64 9.67 -24.27
C GLY A 309 -18.64 9.45 -23.12
N ILE A 310 -19.13 10.52 -22.49
CA ILE A 310 -20.22 10.54 -21.52
C ILE A 310 -21.42 11.20 -22.19
N SER A 311 -22.64 10.74 -21.84
CA SER A 311 -23.83 11.29 -22.49
C SER A 311 -24.35 12.50 -21.74
N ASP A 312 -24.83 13.51 -22.46
CA ASP A 312 -25.46 14.73 -21.94
C ASP A 312 -26.49 14.43 -20.85
N ALA A 313 -27.33 13.42 -21.03
CA ALA A 313 -28.35 13.02 -20.05
C ALA A 313 -27.78 12.70 -18.66
N GLU A 314 -26.55 12.19 -18.58
CA GLU A 314 -25.85 11.89 -17.32
C GLU A 314 -25.19 13.13 -16.73
N GLU A 315 -24.65 14.01 -17.58
CA GLU A 315 -23.93 15.22 -17.20
C GLU A 315 -24.87 16.35 -16.79
N ILE A 316 -25.96 16.55 -17.52
CA ILE A 316 -27.06 17.45 -17.15
C ILE A 316 -27.53 17.17 -15.72
N ALA A 317 -27.51 15.90 -15.30
CA ALA A 317 -27.89 15.48 -13.97
C ALA A 317 -26.73 15.44 -12.95
N GLY A 318 -25.47 15.50 -13.39
CA GLY A 318 -24.27 15.38 -12.56
C GLY A 318 -24.12 14.00 -11.90
N ILE A 319 -24.45 12.92 -12.62
CA ILE A 319 -24.56 11.57 -12.02
C ILE A 319 -23.19 10.88 -11.87
N ILE A 320 -22.91 10.35 -10.67
CA ILE A 320 -21.59 9.82 -10.27
C ILE A 320 -21.33 8.31 -10.48
N HIS A 321 -22.21 7.54 -11.13
CA HIS A 321 -22.34 6.13 -10.72
C HIS A 321 -21.49 5.07 -11.47
N THR A 322 -20.59 4.40 -10.72
CA THR A 322 -19.94 3.13 -11.08
C THR A 322 -20.61 1.87 -10.47
N SER A 323 -21.52 1.98 -9.50
CA SER A 323 -22.07 0.79 -8.80
C SER A 323 -23.44 0.32 -9.31
N TYR A 324 -23.49 -0.18 -10.55
CA TYR A 324 -24.70 -0.74 -11.20
C TYR A 324 -25.29 -2.03 -10.54
N LEU A 325 -24.87 -2.41 -9.32
CA LEU A 325 -25.18 -3.72 -8.72
C LEU A 325 -26.21 -3.74 -7.58
N LEU A 326 -26.71 -2.61 -7.08
CA LEU A 326 -27.74 -2.59 -6.03
C LEU A 326 -28.84 -1.55 -6.33
N TYR A 327 -29.87 -1.99 -7.06
CA TYR A 327 -31.12 -1.27 -7.38
C TYR A 327 -31.95 -0.83 -6.14
N THR A 328 -31.40 -0.04 -5.21
CA THR A 328 -32.15 0.38 -4.01
C THR A 328 -32.03 1.85 -3.60
N GLU A 329 -31.08 2.61 -4.12
CA GLU A 329 -30.94 4.04 -3.81
C GLU A 329 -31.03 4.89 -5.11
N PRO A 330 -31.64 6.09 -5.08
CA PRO A 330 -31.62 7.00 -6.22
C PRO A 330 -30.18 7.48 -6.49
N PRO A 331 -29.79 7.72 -7.76
CA PRO A 331 -28.49 8.30 -8.06
C PRO A 331 -28.31 9.65 -7.34
N VAL A 332 -27.14 9.82 -6.75
CA VAL A 332 -26.65 11.03 -6.08
C VAL A 332 -25.81 11.86 -7.07
N ALA A 333 -25.75 13.19 -6.85
CA ALA A 333 -24.95 14.08 -7.70
C ALA A 333 -23.48 14.09 -7.27
N ALA A 334 -22.61 14.71 -8.08
CA ALA A 334 -21.21 14.97 -7.71
C ALA A 334 -21.09 15.88 -6.47
N ASP A 335 -19.91 15.91 -5.86
CA ASP A 335 -19.55 16.82 -4.77
C ASP A 335 -18.44 17.75 -5.26
N CYS A 336 -18.83 18.72 -6.08
CA CYS A 336 -17.90 19.63 -6.75
C CYS A 336 -17.14 20.53 -5.78
N ASN A 337 -17.60 20.62 -4.53
CA ASN A 337 -16.99 21.45 -3.52
C ASN A 337 -16.10 20.66 -2.52
N GLY A 338 -16.09 19.32 -2.62
CA GLY A 338 -15.28 18.41 -1.83
C GLY A 338 -15.57 18.44 -0.33
N ASP A 339 -16.81 18.72 0.10
CA ASP A 339 -17.20 18.74 1.52
C ASP A 339 -17.77 17.40 2.04
N THR A 340 -17.68 16.35 1.21
CA THR A 340 -18.19 14.98 1.39
C THR A 340 -19.72 14.89 1.37
N ILE A 341 -20.41 15.92 0.86
CA ILE A 341 -21.87 15.98 0.75
C ILE A 341 -22.22 16.15 -0.72
N PRO A 342 -22.94 15.18 -1.34
CA PRO A 342 -23.42 15.32 -2.71
C PRO A 342 -24.21 16.60 -2.94
N ASP A 343 -23.94 17.28 -4.05
CA ASP A 343 -24.64 18.48 -4.49
C ASP A 343 -26.08 18.18 -4.95
N GLU A 344 -26.84 19.22 -5.26
CA GLU A 344 -28.17 19.06 -5.87
C GLU A 344 -28.04 18.66 -7.34
N ARG A 345 -28.72 17.58 -7.75
CA ARG A 345 -28.74 17.15 -9.16
C ARG A 345 -29.22 18.26 -10.09
N GLY A 346 -28.54 18.38 -11.22
CA GLY A 346 -28.95 19.27 -12.30
C GLY A 346 -30.24 18.83 -12.99
N THR A 347 -30.80 19.75 -13.76
CA THR A 347 -32.03 19.56 -14.55
C THR A 347 -31.87 20.30 -15.87
N VAL A 348 -32.72 20.02 -16.85
CA VAL A 348 -32.71 20.73 -18.14
C VAL A 348 -32.85 22.26 -18.01
N ASP A 349 -33.53 22.75 -16.97
CA ASP A 349 -33.70 24.18 -16.70
C ASP A 349 -32.51 24.81 -15.94
N SER A 350 -31.68 23.97 -15.31
CA SER A 350 -30.50 24.32 -14.54
C SER A 350 -29.54 23.14 -14.58
N PRO A 351 -28.82 22.96 -15.70
CA PRO A 351 -27.88 21.86 -15.88
C PRO A 351 -26.81 21.88 -14.79
N PHE A 352 -26.17 20.74 -14.56
CA PHE A 352 -25.02 20.66 -13.66
C PHE A 352 -23.83 21.43 -14.25
N ASP A 353 -23.06 22.09 -13.38
CA ASP A 353 -21.96 23.02 -13.69
C ASP A 353 -21.00 22.95 -12.50
N CYS A 354 -20.02 22.06 -12.57
CA CYS A 354 -19.24 21.63 -11.42
C CYS A 354 -18.22 22.69 -10.98
N ASP A 355 -17.49 23.28 -11.92
CA ASP A 355 -16.52 24.35 -11.64
C ASP A 355 -17.17 25.74 -11.48
N GLY A 356 -18.43 25.90 -11.87
CA GLY A 356 -19.23 27.11 -11.73
C GLY A 356 -18.84 28.22 -12.72
N ASP A 357 -18.22 27.88 -13.85
CA ASP A 357 -17.75 28.84 -14.85
C ASP A 357 -18.83 29.34 -15.83
N THR A 358 -20.06 28.82 -15.70
CA THR A 358 -21.26 29.08 -16.51
C THR A 358 -21.37 28.31 -17.82
N ILE A 359 -20.43 27.42 -18.12
CA ILE A 359 -20.53 26.40 -19.16
C ILE A 359 -20.98 25.12 -18.44
N PRO A 360 -22.21 24.63 -18.70
CA PRO A 360 -22.64 23.35 -18.17
C PRO A 360 -21.71 22.19 -18.56
N ASP A 361 -21.62 21.19 -17.70
CA ASP A 361 -20.72 20.04 -17.89
C ASP A 361 -20.92 19.33 -19.24
N TYR A 362 -22.17 19.15 -19.70
CA TYR A 362 -22.47 18.54 -21.02
C TYR A 362 -21.94 19.33 -22.24
N LEU A 363 -21.39 20.54 -22.02
CA LEU A 363 -20.73 21.36 -23.04
C LEU A 363 -19.26 21.67 -22.67
N SER A 364 -18.76 21.12 -21.57
CA SER A 364 -17.45 21.41 -21.03
C SER A 364 -16.50 20.25 -21.27
N PHE A 365 -15.36 20.50 -21.91
CA PHE A 365 -14.32 19.48 -22.06
C PHE A 365 -13.53 19.17 -20.76
N ASP A 366 -13.84 19.87 -19.67
CA ASP A 366 -13.12 19.91 -18.38
C ASP A 366 -14.13 20.39 -17.33
N SER A 367 -14.89 19.45 -16.76
CA SER A 367 -16.07 19.76 -15.94
C SER A 367 -15.71 20.39 -14.59
N ASP A 368 -14.58 20.00 -13.99
CA ASP A 368 -14.18 20.47 -12.65
C ASP A 368 -13.15 21.62 -12.67
N GLY A 369 -12.69 21.99 -13.87
CA GLY A 369 -11.85 23.14 -14.15
C GLY A 369 -10.41 22.96 -13.69
N ASP A 370 -9.96 21.72 -13.50
CA ASP A 370 -8.62 21.38 -13.03
C ASP A 370 -7.59 21.38 -14.17
N THR A 371 -8.04 21.48 -15.44
CA THR A 371 -7.26 21.48 -16.69
C THR A 371 -6.73 20.15 -17.19
N ILE A 372 -7.17 19.05 -16.60
CA ILE A 372 -7.31 17.74 -17.22
C ILE A 372 -8.67 17.73 -17.93
N GLY A 373 -8.78 16.94 -18.99
CA GLY A 373 -10.02 16.90 -19.76
C GLY A 373 -10.81 15.65 -19.41
N ASP A 374 -12.14 15.77 -19.40
CA ASP A 374 -13.06 14.71 -19.00
C ASP A 374 -12.86 13.43 -19.82
N ILE A 375 -12.40 13.55 -21.07
CA ILE A 375 -12.01 12.43 -21.94
C ILE A 375 -10.88 11.54 -21.36
N TYR A 376 -10.05 12.07 -20.45
CA TYR A 376 -8.95 11.37 -19.79
C TYR A 376 -9.34 10.81 -18.41
N GLU A 377 -10.17 11.54 -17.67
CA GLU A 377 -10.69 11.13 -16.35
C GLU A 377 -11.80 10.10 -16.49
N GLY A 378 -12.75 10.37 -17.38
CA GLY A 378 -13.89 9.55 -17.71
C GLY A 378 -14.71 9.17 -16.48
N ARG A 379 -14.98 7.86 -16.34
CA ARG A 379 -15.81 7.31 -15.25
C ARG A 379 -14.99 6.65 -14.14
N ARG A 380 -13.75 7.09 -13.94
CA ARG A 380 -12.91 6.57 -12.86
C ARG A 380 -13.26 7.26 -11.54
N ASP A 381 -13.02 6.54 -10.46
CA ASP A 381 -13.05 6.98 -9.07
C ASP A 381 -11.73 6.48 -8.46
N SER A 382 -10.69 7.31 -8.57
CA SER A 382 -9.30 6.95 -8.30
C SER A 382 -9.02 6.80 -6.81
N ASP A 383 -9.55 7.71 -5.99
CA ASP A 383 -9.41 7.66 -4.54
C ASP A 383 -10.43 6.74 -3.86
N GLY A 384 -11.50 6.30 -4.54
CA GLY A 384 -12.52 5.36 -4.10
C GLY A 384 -13.59 5.95 -3.17
N ASP A 385 -13.82 7.26 -3.23
CA ASP A 385 -14.73 8.00 -2.35
C ASP A 385 -16.18 8.10 -2.86
N GLU A 386 -16.49 7.43 -3.97
CA GLU A 386 -17.77 7.41 -4.69
C GLU A 386 -18.01 8.61 -5.63
N PHE A 387 -17.08 9.56 -5.72
CA PHE A 387 -17.09 10.63 -6.72
C PHE A 387 -16.19 10.29 -7.90
N LEU A 388 -16.51 10.80 -9.09
CA LEU A 388 -15.74 10.51 -10.30
C LEU A 388 -14.62 11.54 -10.44
N ASP A 389 -13.48 11.11 -10.98
CA ASP A 389 -12.29 11.94 -11.24
C ASP A 389 -12.66 13.24 -11.96
N ARG A 390 -13.50 13.18 -13.01
CA ARG A 390 -13.96 14.36 -13.81
C ARG A 390 -14.71 15.46 -13.04
N TYR A 391 -15.02 15.20 -11.77
CA TYR A 391 -15.71 16.12 -10.86
C TYR A 391 -14.88 16.40 -9.61
N SER A 392 -13.59 16.04 -9.60
CA SER A 392 -12.69 16.10 -8.45
C SER A 392 -11.37 16.79 -8.77
N GLN A 393 -11.10 17.89 -8.06
CA GLN A 393 -9.85 18.65 -8.22
C GLN A 393 -8.61 17.98 -7.56
N ASP A 394 -8.79 16.79 -6.98
CA ASP A 394 -7.80 15.95 -6.27
C ASP A 394 -8.28 14.49 -6.37
N SER A 395 -8.17 13.92 -7.58
CA SER A 395 -8.79 12.64 -7.97
C SER A 395 -8.32 11.44 -7.15
N ASP A 396 -7.09 11.46 -6.65
CA ASP A 396 -6.53 10.38 -5.83
C ASP A 396 -6.52 10.69 -4.31
N GLY A 397 -6.96 11.89 -3.92
CA GLY A 397 -7.24 12.28 -2.55
C GLY A 397 -5.98 12.39 -1.69
N ASP A 398 -4.85 12.69 -2.30
CA ASP A 398 -3.53 12.63 -1.69
C ASP A 398 -3.07 13.97 -1.08
N GLY A 399 -3.78 15.05 -1.45
CA GLY A 399 -3.57 16.42 -1.02
C GLY A 399 -2.83 17.30 -2.02
N VAL A 400 -2.40 16.78 -3.16
CA VAL A 400 -1.89 17.54 -4.32
C VAL A 400 -3.03 17.70 -5.33
N PRO A 401 -3.41 18.92 -5.71
CA PRO A 401 -4.45 19.10 -6.70
C PRO A 401 -4.02 18.63 -8.10
N ASP A 402 -4.92 17.99 -8.83
CA ASP A 402 -4.70 17.37 -10.14
C ASP A 402 -4.08 18.33 -11.17
N ARG A 403 -4.49 19.60 -11.15
CA ARG A 403 -3.89 20.70 -11.94
C ARG A 403 -2.37 20.86 -11.77
N GLU A 404 -1.82 20.43 -10.63
CA GLU A 404 -0.38 20.47 -10.30
C GLU A 404 0.35 19.18 -10.74
N GLU A 405 -0.41 18.14 -11.09
CA GLU A 405 0.07 16.78 -11.42
C GLU A 405 -0.09 16.40 -12.89
N LYS A 406 -1.02 17.04 -13.60
CA LYS A 406 -1.24 16.91 -15.05
C LYS A 406 0.03 17.10 -15.90
N GLY A 407 1.05 17.77 -15.37
CA GLY A 407 2.26 18.16 -16.07
C GLY A 407 2.28 19.62 -16.53
N THR A 408 3.08 19.92 -17.57
CA THR A 408 3.37 21.31 -17.97
C THR A 408 2.41 21.90 -18.99
N ASP A 409 1.60 21.08 -19.65
CA ASP A 409 0.60 21.56 -20.61
C ASP A 409 -0.68 21.93 -19.87
N SER A 410 -1.35 22.99 -20.34
CA SER A 410 -2.61 23.47 -19.75
C SER A 410 -3.77 23.39 -20.71
N ASN A 411 -3.63 22.55 -21.73
CA ASN A 411 -4.70 22.24 -22.65
C ASN A 411 -5.40 20.96 -22.17
N PRO A 412 -6.69 21.02 -21.78
CA PRO A 412 -7.45 19.85 -21.33
C PRO A 412 -7.47 18.70 -22.36
N LEU A 413 -7.30 19.03 -23.65
CA LEU A 413 -7.25 18.04 -24.73
C LEU A 413 -5.90 17.31 -24.83
N THR A 414 -4.92 17.61 -23.98
CA THR A 414 -3.62 16.94 -23.99
C THR A 414 -3.54 15.84 -22.94
N PRO A 415 -3.01 14.65 -23.28
CA PRO A 415 -2.93 13.57 -22.30
C PRO A 415 -2.13 13.99 -21.07
N PRO A 416 -2.63 13.73 -19.85
CA PRO A 416 -1.96 14.08 -18.61
C PRO A 416 -0.62 13.35 -18.47
N TYR A 417 0.28 13.94 -17.69
CA TYR A 417 1.61 13.39 -17.46
C TYR A 417 1.53 12.06 -16.70
N THR A 418 2.39 11.12 -17.11
CA THR A 418 2.56 9.84 -16.46
C THR A 418 4.04 9.63 -16.21
N ALA A 419 4.43 9.53 -14.94
CA ALA A 419 5.82 9.31 -14.58
C ALA A 419 6.36 7.98 -15.17
N PRO A 420 7.65 7.93 -15.56
CA PRO A 420 8.24 6.73 -16.16
C PRO A 420 8.18 5.52 -15.23
N GLY A 421 7.38 4.52 -15.61
CA GLY A 421 7.21 3.28 -14.83
C GLY A 421 5.80 3.09 -14.31
N ASN A 422 5.02 4.17 -14.26
CA ASN A 422 3.62 4.15 -13.86
C ASN A 422 2.72 3.75 -15.03
N VAL A 423 1.58 3.14 -14.69
CA VAL A 423 0.57 2.69 -15.64
C VAL A 423 -0.65 3.61 -15.67
N PHE A 424 -0.81 4.44 -14.65
CA PHE A 424 -1.79 5.51 -14.56
C PHE A 424 -1.07 6.86 -14.50
N PRO A 425 -1.70 7.95 -15.00
CA PRO A 425 -1.23 9.31 -14.80
C PRO A 425 -1.03 9.65 -13.32
N ASP A 426 -0.19 10.65 -13.06
CA ASP A 426 0.23 10.98 -11.68
C ASP A 426 -0.96 11.41 -10.81
N TYR A 427 -1.92 12.19 -11.33
CA TYR A 427 -3.14 12.62 -10.62
C TYR A 427 -4.09 11.49 -10.17
N GLN A 428 -3.80 10.25 -10.57
CA GLN A 428 -4.57 9.05 -10.21
C GLN A 428 -3.77 8.14 -9.25
N LEU A 429 -2.68 8.63 -8.67
CA LEU A 429 -1.71 7.88 -7.89
C LEU A 429 -1.38 8.58 -6.57
N TYR A 430 -2.13 8.19 -5.54
CA TYR A 430 -1.93 8.65 -4.15
C TYR A 430 -0.50 8.61 -3.60
N ASP A 431 0.36 7.79 -4.20
CA ASP A 431 1.76 7.58 -3.82
C ASP A 431 2.52 7.21 -5.10
N THR A 432 3.08 8.22 -5.76
CA THR A 432 3.60 8.10 -7.12
C THR A 432 4.85 7.23 -7.21
N ASP A 433 5.68 7.18 -6.16
CA ASP A 433 6.91 6.40 -6.13
C ASP A 433 6.82 5.07 -5.35
N GLY A 434 5.73 4.88 -4.62
CA GLY A 434 5.36 3.64 -3.96
C GLY A 434 6.06 3.41 -2.62
N ASP A 435 6.49 4.44 -1.92
CA ASP A 435 7.15 4.34 -0.61
C ASP A 435 6.20 4.33 0.59
N SER A 436 4.90 4.52 0.35
CA SER A 436 3.80 4.61 1.32
C SER A 436 3.70 5.94 2.09
N LEU A 437 4.27 7.02 1.55
CA LEU A 437 3.93 8.41 1.84
C LEU A 437 3.07 8.95 0.68
N SER A 438 2.10 9.84 0.98
CA SER A 438 1.32 10.45 -0.09
C SER A 438 2.04 11.64 -0.71
N ASP A 439 1.82 11.95 -1.98
CA ASP A 439 2.52 13.05 -2.65
C ASP A 439 2.19 14.40 -1.99
N GLY A 440 1.01 14.53 -1.36
CA GLY A 440 0.67 15.73 -0.58
C GLY A 440 1.41 15.88 0.75
N LEU A 441 2.01 14.80 1.28
CA LEU A 441 2.83 14.81 2.50
C LEU A 441 4.33 14.87 2.22
N GLU A 442 4.71 14.69 0.96
CA GLU A 442 6.07 14.80 0.46
C GLU A 442 6.63 16.21 0.64
N VAL A 443 7.94 16.29 0.92
CA VAL A 443 8.59 17.55 1.30
C VAL A 443 9.53 18.04 0.21
N ASP A 444 9.24 19.22 -0.35
CA ASP A 444 10.15 19.90 -1.27
C ASP A 444 11.50 20.25 -0.59
N CYS A 445 12.56 19.56 -1.00
CA CYS A 445 13.94 19.77 -0.54
C CYS A 445 14.67 20.92 -1.26
N GLY A 446 14.01 21.63 -2.18
CA GLY A 446 14.47 22.88 -2.79
C GLY A 446 15.26 22.74 -4.09
N ASP A 447 15.30 21.55 -4.70
CA ASP A 447 15.74 21.36 -6.08
C ASP A 447 14.49 21.17 -6.98
N PRO A 448 14.22 22.09 -7.92
CA PRO A 448 13.04 22.05 -8.78
C PRO A 448 13.02 20.88 -9.79
N PHE A 449 14.00 19.98 -9.76
CA PHE A 449 14.01 18.73 -10.52
C PHE A 449 14.11 17.49 -9.63
N ASP A 450 14.00 17.69 -8.32
CA ASP A 450 14.08 16.69 -7.26
C ASP A 450 12.79 16.75 -6.43
N HIS A 451 11.67 16.46 -7.10
CA HIS A 451 10.40 16.34 -6.39
C HIS A 451 10.44 15.01 -5.64
N SER A 452 10.29 15.08 -4.33
CA SER A 452 10.42 13.94 -3.44
C SER A 452 9.38 12.86 -3.76
N LYS A 453 8.18 13.24 -4.22
CA LYS A 453 7.14 12.33 -4.75
C LYS A 453 7.52 11.38 -5.89
N TYR A 454 8.70 11.54 -6.50
CA TYR A 454 9.23 10.61 -7.51
C TYR A 454 10.39 9.75 -6.98
N LYS A 455 10.64 9.76 -5.68
CA LYS A 455 11.79 9.17 -5.01
C LYS A 455 11.45 8.66 -3.61
N ILE A 456 11.42 7.33 -3.52
CA ILE A 456 11.36 6.56 -2.26
C ILE A 456 12.34 7.01 -1.15
N ASP A 457 13.49 7.58 -1.50
CA ASP A 457 14.52 8.05 -0.55
C ASP A 457 15.15 9.32 -1.15
N THR A 458 14.63 10.47 -0.74
CA THR A 458 14.94 11.77 -1.37
C THR A 458 16.39 12.18 -1.14
N ASP A 459 16.92 12.00 0.06
CA ASP A 459 18.30 12.38 0.40
C ASP A 459 19.35 11.29 0.12
N GLY A 460 18.90 10.07 -0.18
CA GLY A 460 19.72 8.94 -0.59
C GLY A 460 20.49 8.29 0.56
N ASP A 461 20.05 8.44 1.81
CA ASP A 461 20.74 7.87 2.97
C ASP A 461 20.34 6.42 3.29
N GLY A 462 19.28 5.92 2.65
CA GLY A 462 18.78 4.56 2.71
C GLY A 462 17.69 4.31 3.74
N ASP A 463 17.18 5.36 4.39
CA ASP A 463 15.89 5.35 5.08
C ASP A 463 14.85 5.95 4.09
N ASP A 464 13.67 5.34 3.92
CA ASP A 464 12.62 5.85 3.02
C ASP A 464 11.85 7.05 3.61
N ASP A 465 11.32 7.92 2.74
CA ASP A 465 10.71 9.21 3.12
C ASP A 465 9.48 8.98 4.01
N ALA A 466 8.67 7.96 3.74
CA ALA A 466 7.56 7.53 4.59
C ALA A 466 8.00 7.20 6.04
N THR A 467 9.09 6.45 6.19
CA THR A 467 9.67 6.10 7.50
C THR A 467 10.22 7.33 8.20
N GLU A 468 10.90 8.21 7.47
CA GLU A 468 11.46 9.45 7.98
C GLU A 468 10.39 10.42 8.46
N TYR A 469 9.34 10.58 7.68
CA TYR A 469 8.14 11.35 8.05
C TYR A 469 7.57 10.82 9.38
N ALA A 470 7.34 9.50 9.47
CA ALA A 470 6.81 8.89 10.69
C ALA A 470 7.74 9.10 11.91
N ALA A 471 9.06 9.00 11.72
CA ALA A 471 10.05 9.25 12.77
C ALA A 471 10.05 10.72 13.23
N ALA A 472 9.97 11.66 12.29
CA ALA A 472 9.91 13.09 12.58
C ALA A 472 8.66 13.47 13.38
N ILE A 473 7.48 13.02 12.94
CA ILE A 473 6.21 13.26 13.63
C ILE A 473 6.22 12.62 15.02
N TYR A 474 6.72 11.39 15.15
CA TYR A 474 6.86 10.73 16.45
C TYR A 474 7.78 11.50 17.40
N ALA A 475 8.87 12.08 16.89
CA ALA A 475 9.79 12.91 17.67
C ALA A 475 9.25 14.33 17.94
N GLY A 476 8.12 14.72 17.33
CA GLY A 476 7.57 16.07 17.38
C GLY A 476 8.44 17.11 16.66
N GLY A 477 9.16 16.67 15.61
CA GLY A 477 10.05 17.48 14.78
C GLY A 477 9.42 17.87 13.44
N ASP A 478 10.22 18.55 12.62
CA ASP A 478 9.91 18.91 11.23
C ASP A 478 10.34 17.75 10.31
N PRO A 479 9.45 17.16 9.49
CA PRO A 479 9.79 16.10 8.54
C PRO A 479 10.94 16.47 7.61
N LYS A 480 11.08 17.74 7.24
CA LYS A 480 12.15 18.25 6.38
C LYS A 480 13.56 18.01 6.92
N GLU A 481 13.72 17.90 8.24
CA GLU A 481 15.01 17.66 8.88
C GLU A 481 15.48 16.20 8.80
N PHE A 482 14.57 15.26 8.52
CA PHE A 482 14.89 13.87 8.20
C PHE A 482 14.98 13.72 6.67
N ILE A 483 13.85 13.87 5.96
CA ILE A 483 13.69 13.65 4.50
C ILE A 483 14.75 14.35 3.62
N CYS A 484 15.18 15.56 3.99
CA CYS A 484 16.10 16.34 3.16
C CYS A 484 17.55 16.33 3.67
N ASN A 485 17.90 15.58 4.72
CA ASN A 485 19.20 15.69 5.39
C ASN A 485 19.85 14.32 5.61
N PRO A 486 20.84 13.93 4.77
CA PRO A 486 21.37 12.56 4.75
C PRO A 486 22.27 12.23 5.95
N ASN A 487 22.36 13.15 6.92
CA ASN A 487 23.05 12.94 8.18
C ASN A 487 22.08 12.67 9.35
N ARG A 488 20.77 12.77 9.13
CA ARG A 488 19.74 12.62 10.14
C ARG A 488 19.01 11.31 9.94
N ARG A 489 19.31 10.31 10.77
CA ARG A 489 18.82 8.95 10.55
C ARG A 489 17.61 8.60 11.38
N VAL A 490 16.72 7.77 10.84
CA VAL A 490 15.59 7.16 11.58
C VAL A 490 16.08 6.43 12.82
N LYS A 491 17.25 5.77 12.72
CA LYS A 491 17.87 5.04 13.84
C LYS A 491 18.24 5.90 15.05
N GLU A 492 18.25 7.22 14.92
CA GLU A 492 18.44 8.15 16.05
C GLU A 492 17.17 8.33 16.88
N VAL A 493 16.00 7.97 16.32
CA VAL A 493 14.69 7.96 16.97
C VAL A 493 14.30 6.52 17.34
N PHE A 494 14.49 5.58 16.41
CA PHE A 494 14.14 4.18 16.58
C PHE A 494 15.35 3.25 16.42
N ASP A 495 15.88 2.73 17.53
CA ASP A 495 17.05 1.83 17.50
C ASP A 495 16.83 0.54 16.68
N PHE A 496 15.60 0.05 16.59
CA PHE A 496 15.21 -1.16 15.83
C PHE A 496 13.74 -1.05 15.42
N TYR A 497 13.46 -0.99 14.12
CA TYR A 497 12.12 -0.72 13.59
C TYR A 497 11.78 -1.54 12.34
N PHE A 498 10.48 -1.54 12.00
CA PHE A 498 9.96 -2.09 10.74
C PHE A 498 8.84 -1.18 10.22
N SER A 499 8.76 -1.01 8.90
CA SER A 499 7.58 -0.46 8.20
C SER A 499 6.71 -1.63 7.70
N LEU A 500 5.49 -1.75 8.23
CA LEU A 500 4.60 -2.90 8.04
C LEU A 500 3.22 -2.46 7.51
N PRO A 501 3.06 -2.38 6.18
CA PRO A 501 1.76 -2.20 5.54
C PRO A 501 0.75 -3.26 5.98
N TYR A 502 -0.53 -2.87 6.06
CA TYR A 502 -1.60 -3.79 6.44
C TYR A 502 -1.81 -4.85 5.36
N GLY A 503 -1.89 -6.12 5.75
CA GLY A 503 -1.94 -7.25 4.82
C GLY A 503 -0.61 -7.55 4.12
N GLY A 504 0.47 -6.83 4.43
CA GLY A 504 1.79 -7.00 3.82
C GLY A 504 2.49 -8.32 4.19
N ASP A 505 3.58 -8.59 3.47
CA ASP A 505 4.39 -9.80 3.65
C ASP A 505 5.16 -9.82 4.99
N GLU A 506 5.60 -11.02 5.41
CA GLU A 506 6.50 -11.15 6.56
C GLU A 506 7.83 -10.44 6.30
N GLN A 507 8.23 -9.57 7.24
CA GLN A 507 9.56 -8.96 7.27
C GLN A 507 10.38 -9.52 8.43
N SER A 508 11.70 -9.40 8.34
CA SER A 508 12.57 -9.84 9.44
C SER A 508 13.91 -9.14 9.45
N ASP A 509 14.43 -8.88 10.64
CA ASP A 509 15.78 -8.33 10.84
C ASP A 509 16.45 -8.93 12.09
N ALA A 510 17.78 -8.78 12.17
CA ALA A 510 18.63 -9.32 13.21
C ALA A 510 18.80 -8.32 14.36
N LEU A 511 18.08 -8.56 15.45
CA LEU A 511 18.22 -7.82 16.69
C LEU A 511 19.50 -8.24 17.43
N LEU A 512 20.50 -7.36 17.48
CA LEU A 512 21.69 -7.51 18.31
C LEU A 512 21.42 -7.03 19.74
N PHE A 513 21.31 -7.97 20.67
CA PHE A 513 21.10 -7.69 22.08
C PHE A 513 22.40 -7.65 22.88
N LYS A 514 22.47 -6.73 23.85
CA LYS A 514 23.56 -6.58 24.82
C LYS A 514 23.06 -6.91 26.25
N PRO A 515 23.04 -8.20 26.63
CA PRO A 515 22.60 -8.64 27.95
C PRO A 515 23.33 -7.94 29.10
N SER A 516 22.59 -7.64 30.17
CA SER A 516 23.11 -7.20 31.47
C SER A 516 22.15 -7.60 32.59
N ILE A 517 22.66 -7.84 33.81
CA ILE A 517 21.76 -8.11 34.94
C ILE A 517 21.13 -6.78 35.37
N SER A 518 19.85 -6.60 35.05
CA SER A 518 19.12 -5.35 35.31
C SER A 518 18.80 -5.15 36.80
N LYS A 519 18.49 -6.23 37.52
CA LYS A 519 18.13 -6.23 38.94
C LYS A 519 18.83 -7.35 39.69
N LEU A 520 19.39 -7.02 40.84
CA LEU A 520 20.07 -7.97 41.74
C LEU A 520 19.46 -7.88 43.13
N ASP A 521 19.15 -9.02 43.74
CA ASP A 521 18.78 -9.09 45.15
C ASP A 521 19.82 -9.90 45.91
N VAL A 522 20.39 -9.31 46.95
CA VAL A 522 21.42 -9.94 47.79
C VAL A 522 20.90 -10.08 49.21
N VAL A 523 20.76 -11.31 49.69
CA VAL A 523 20.38 -11.59 51.07
C VAL A 523 21.60 -12.04 51.86
N PHE A 524 21.92 -11.32 52.93
CA PHE A 524 22.90 -11.77 53.92
C PHE A 524 22.20 -12.72 54.89
N ASN A 525 22.51 -14.02 54.80
CA ASN A 525 22.03 -15.04 55.72
C ASN A 525 23.13 -15.36 56.72
N VAL A 526 22.99 -14.82 57.93
CA VAL A 526 24.09 -14.72 58.91
C VAL A 526 23.83 -15.64 60.10
N ASP A 527 24.77 -16.55 60.34
CA ASP A 527 24.87 -17.30 61.58
C ASP A 527 25.09 -16.35 62.75
N THR A 528 24.29 -16.48 63.81
CA THR A 528 24.37 -15.63 64.99
C THR A 528 24.81 -16.34 66.26
N THR A 529 25.45 -17.50 66.14
CA THR A 529 26.04 -18.23 67.27
C THR A 529 27.25 -17.50 67.86
N GLU A 530 27.63 -17.81 69.11
CA GLU A 530 28.64 -17.05 69.89
C GLU A 530 30.01 -16.93 69.18
N SER A 531 30.35 -17.84 68.27
CA SER A 531 31.59 -17.84 67.50
C SER A 531 31.64 -16.74 66.42
N MET A 532 30.49 -16.27 65.92
CA MET A 532 30.37 -15.32 64.81
C MET A 532 30.62 -13.84 65.17
N GLY A 533 31.16 -13.57 66.36
CA GLY A 533 31.28 -12.21 66.91
C GLY A 533 32.10 -11.24 66.06
N ASP A 534 33.25 -11.68 65.54
CA ASP A 534 34.14 -10.84 64.76
C ASP A 534 33.58 -10.57 63.35
N GLU A 535 32.96 -11.57 62.74
CA GLU A 535 32.29 -11.53 61.43
C GLU A 535 31.10 -10.58 61.47
N ILE A 536 30.23 -10.68 62.48
CA ILE A 536 29.09 -9.78 62.66
C ILE A 536 29.58 -8.34 62.90
N ALA A 537 30.64 -8.15 63.70
CA ALA A 537 31.23 -6.84 63.91
C ALA A 537 31.81 -6.26 62.61
N ASN A 538 32.45 -7.08 61.77
CA ASN A 538 32.93 -6.65 60.47
C ASN A 538 31.79 -6.26 59.53
N LEU A 539 30.73 -7.06 59.46
CA LEU A 539 29.56 -6.79 58.64
C LEU A 539 28.92 -5.45 59.05
N LYS A 540 28.68 -5.23 60.36
CA LYS A 540 28.16 -3.96 60.90
C LYS A 540 29.02 -2.75 60.51
N ASN A 541 30.33 -2.88 60.60
CA ASN A 541 31.25 -1.78 60.31
C ASN A 541 31.39 -1.44 58.82
N ASN A 542 31.14 -2.39 57.93
CA ASN A 542 31.42 -2.26 56.49
C ASN A 542 30.16 -2.26 55.60
N ILE A 543 28.98 -2.60 56.13
CA ILE A 543 27.75 -2.69 55.32
C ILE A 543 27.45 -1.39 54.57
N LYS A 544 27.47 -0.26 55.29
CA LYS A 544 27.13 1.07 54.76
C LYS A 544 28.25 1.68 53.89
N THR A 545 29.50 1.49 54.29
CA THR A 545 30.65 2.22 53.73
C THR A 545 31.37 1.48 52.62
N LYS A 546 31.20 0.16 52.52
CA LYS A 546 31.93 -0.69 51.59
C LYS A 546 31.02 -1.67 50.83
N LEU A 547 30.33 -2.57 51.53
CA LEU A 547 29.58 -3.65 50.89
C LEU A 547 28.46 -3.16 49.98
N VAL A 548 27.54 -2.34 50.51
CA VAL A 548 26.42 -1.83 49.72
C VAL A 548 26.92 -0.98 48.53
N PRO A 549 27.83 0.00 48.71
CA PRO A 549 28.39 0.76 47.59
C PRO A 549 29.10 -0.10 46.54
N ASP A 550 29.99 -1.01 46.97
CA ASP A 550 30.81 -1.81 46.06
C ASP A 550 29.97 -2.81 45.26
N ILE A 551 28.93 -3.40 45.86
CA ILE A 551 27.99 -4.30 45.16
C ILE A 551 27.10 -3.51 44.20
N ARG A 552 26.59 -2.33 44.59
CA ARG A 552 25.81 -1.46 43.69
C ARG A 552 26.59 -0.98 42.49
N ALA A 553 27.91 -0.85 42.63
CA ALA A 553 28.79 -0.53 41.49
C ALA A 553 28.89 -1.68 40.46
N ARG A 554 28.28 -2.85 40.72
CA ARG A 554 28.19 -3.98 39.79
C ARG A 554 26.84 -4.08 39.10
N VAL A 555 25.76 -3.83 39.86
CA VAL A 555 24.39 -3.74 39.36
C VAL A 555 23.72 -2.56 40.06
N ALA A 556 23.35 -1.53 39.30
CA ALA A 556 22.86 -0.28 39.88
C ALA A 556 21.58 -0.48 40.71
N ASP A 557 20.63 -1.28 40.21
CA ASP A 557 19.38 -1.65 40.90
C ASP A 557 19.58 -2.91 41.77
N THR A 558 20.46 -2.80 42.77
CA THR A 558 20.63 -3.84 43.80
C THR A 558 19.78 -3.57 45.05
N ALA A 559 19.07 -4.61 45.51
CA ALA A 559 18.39 -4.63 46.80
C ALA A 559 19.09 -5.56 47.79
N PHE A 560 19.05 -5.22 49.07
CA PHE A 560 19.67 -6.01 50.13
C PHE A 560 18.66 -6.44 51.18
N GLY A 561 18.70 -7.72 51.55
CA GLY A 561 17.94 -8.30 52.66
C GLY A 561 18.86 -8.88 53.73
N VAL A 562 18.36 -9.01 54.95
CA VAL A 562 19.14 -9.55 56.07
C VAL A 562 18.28 -10.57 56.81
N THR A 563 18.82 -11.78 56.94
CA THR A 563 18.25 -12.87 57.74
C THR A 563 19.30 -13.36 58.73
N ARG A 564 18.85 -14.02 59.79
CA ARG A 564 19.72 -14.70 60.72
C ARG A 564 19.24 -16.10 61.03
N PHE A 565 20.15 -16.93 61.48
CA PHE A 565 19.85 -18.25 62.00
C PHE A 565 20.82 -18.64 63.12
N ASP A 566 20.32 -19.47 64.01
CA ASP A 566 21.04 -20.20 65.05
C ASP A 566 20.61 -21.68 64.91
N ASP A 567 20.22 -22.33 66.00
CA ASP A 567 19.55 -23.63 65.98
C ASP A 567 18.10 -23.60 66.51
N PHE A 568 17.41 -24.74 66.50
CA PHE A 568 16.10 -24.90 67.10
C PHE A 568 16.19 -24.81 68.63
N PRO A 569 15.43 -23.90 69.28
CA PRO A 569 15.50 -23.70 70.73
C PRO A 569 14.80 -24.87 71.46
N THR A 570 15.55 -25.95 71.69
CA THR A 570 15.09 -27.24 72.25
C THR A 570 15.93 -27.60 73.48
N ARG A 571 15.37 -28.34 74.45
CA ARG A 571 16.16 -28.81 75.62
C ARG A 571 16.54 -30.28 75.49
N GLY A 572 17.78 -30.63 75.80
CA GLY A 572 18.18 -32.02 76.01
C GLY A 572 17.67 -32.59 77.33
N THR A 573 17.24 -33.86 77.35
CA THR A 573 16.77 -34.55 78.57
C THR A 573 17.90 -34.76 79.60
N PRO A 574 17.62 -34.67 80.92
CA PRO A 574 18.56 -35.12 81.95
C PRO A 574 18.71 -36.67 81.96
N GLY A 575 19.91 -37.20 81.66
CA GLY A 575 20.26 -38.62 81.86
C GLY A 575 21.60 -39.06 81.23
N SER A 576 22.59 -39.38 82.08
CA SER A 576 24.04 -39.50 81.83
C SER A 576 24.58 -40.82 81.22
N LYS A 577 25.66 -40.75 80.39
CA LYS A 577 26.75 -41.77 80.36
C LYS A 577 28.15 -41.12 80.19
N TRP A 578 29.15 -41.81 80.75
CA TRP A 578 30.48 -41.36 81.19
C TRP A 578 31.56 -41.35 80.08
N ASP A 579 32.33 -40.27 79.92
CA ASP A 579 33.61 -40.30 79.16
C ASP A 579 34.79 -40.48 80.13
N TYR A 580 35.59 -41.52 79.91
CA TYR A 580 36.70 -41.94 80.75
C TYR A 580 37.98 -41.08 80.60
N ASN A 581 38.06 -40.18 79.63
CA ASN A 581 39.20 -39.24 79.49
C ASN A 581 38.98 -37.88 80.19
N LEU A 582 37.74 -37.54 80.56
CA LEU A 582 37.39 -36.35 81.34
C LEU A 582 36.80 -36.67 82.72
N GLY A 583 36.56 -37.94 83.04
CA GLY A 583 36.10 -38.36 84.37
C GLY A 583 34.68 -37.90 84.75
N ALA A 584 33.83 -37.58 83.77
CA ALA A 584 32.47 -37.11 83.98
C ALA A 584 31.51 -37.54 82.83
N PRO A 585 30.18 -37.62 83.08
CA PRO A 585 29.19 -37.89 82.03
C PRO A 585 28.98 -36.67 81.13
N VAL A 586 29.07 -36.85 79.81
CA VAL A 586 28.80 -35.78 78.84
C VAL A 586 27.32 -35.87 78.44
N GLN A 587 26.57 -34.81 78.70
CA GLN A 587 25.13 -34.68 78.47
C GLN A 587 24.87 -34.41 76.97
N LYS A 588 23.84 -35.00 76.35
CA LYS A 588 23.23 -34.36 75.18
C LYS A 588 22.49 -33.13 75.70
N THR A 589 23.11 -31.96 75.57
CA THR A 589 22.42 -30.67 75.60
C THR A 589 21.47 -30.62 74.38
N GLY A 590 20.43 -29.78 74.38
CA GLY A 590 19.54 -29.70 73.21
C GLY A 590 20.26 -29.11 71.99
N TYR A 591 19.53 -28.87 70.90
CA TYR A 591 20.08 -28.27 69.69
C TYR A 591 20.41 -26.77 69.89
N GLY A 592 19.46 -26.00 70.43
CA GLY A 592 19.64 -24.59 70.76
C GLY A 592 19.13 -24.19 72.15
N PHE A 593 19.51 -23.01 72.61
CA PHE A 593 19.08 -22.43 73.89
C PHE A 593 17.86 -21.49 73.75
N ASN A 594 17.36 -20.99 74.87
CA ASN A 594 16.27 -19.99 74.86
C ASN A 594 16.75 -18.69 74.18
N GLY A 595 16.13 -18.31 73.07
CA GLY A 595 16.47 -17.13 72.29
C GLY A 595 17.02 -17.44 70.89
N ASP A 596 17.43 -18.69 70.67
CA ASP A 596 17.84 -19.18 69.36
C ASP A 596 16.64 -19.26 68.42
N MET A 597 16.89 -19.00 67.14
CA MET A 597 15.89 -19.11 66.09
C MET A 597 16.48 -19.85 64.89
N PRO A 598 15.83 -20.91 64.38
CA PRO A 598 16.29 -21.60 63.18
C PRO A 598 16.20 -20.70 61.92
N TYR A 599 15.39 -19.64 61.98
CA TYR A 599 15.29 -18.60 60.96
C TYR A 599 14.60 -17.36 61.54
N GLU A 600 15.15 -16.18 61.27
CA GLU A 600 14.44 -14.91 61.43
C GLU A 600 14.77 -13.95 60.28
N ARG A 601 13.73 -13.29 59.75
CA ARG A 601 13.90 -12.23 58.75
C ARG A 601 13.99 -10.87 59.43
N LEU A 602 15.15 -10.23 59.34
CA LEU A 602 15.39 -8.89 59.91
C LEU A 602 14.98 -7.77 58.94
N SER A 603 15.11 -8.02 57.63
CA SER A 603 14.57 -7.17 56.55
C SER A 603 14.34 -7.97 55.26
N MET A 604 13.33 -7.58 54.47
CA MET A 604 13.22 -7.99 53.06
C MET A 604 14.29 -7.31 52.20
N PRO A 605 14.53 -7.77 50.95
CA PRO A 605 15.27 -7.02 49.95
C PRO A 605 14.67 -5.63 49.70
N ILE A 606 15.41 -4.61 50.12
CA ILE A 606 15.09 -3.19 49.90
C ILE A 606 16.12 -2.63 48.92
N ALA A 607 15.65 -2.03 47.82
CA ALA A 607 16.52 -1.38 46.84
C ALA A 607 17.30 -0.28 47.54
N ALA A 608 18.63 -0.35 47.50
CA ALA A 608 19.48 0.61 48.18
C ALA A 608 19.64 1.90 47.37
N SER A 609 18.54 2.44 46.83
CA SER A 609 18.52 3.58 45.92
C SER A 609 18.83 4.92 46.59
N ASP A 610 18.56 5.04 47.90
CA ASP A 610 18.76 6.25 48.70
C ASP A 610 19.33 5.97 50.10
N ASP A 611 19.71 7.04 50.81
CA ASP A 611 20.30 6.97 52.15
C ASP A 611 19.37 6.29 53.17
N LYS A 612 18.05 6.46 53.04
CA LYS A 612 17.06 5.89 53.97
C LYS A 612 16.94 4.38 53.81
N ALA A 613 17.00 3.88 52.59
CA ALA A 613 17.06 2.45 52.30
C ALA A 613 18.34 1.83 52.88
N ILE A 614 19.48 2.51 52.71
CA ILE A 614 20.77 2.08 53.28
C ILE A 614 20.72 2.08 54.81
N GLU A 615 20.11 3.09 55.43
CA GLU A 615 19.89 3.13 56.88
C GLU A 615 19.00 1.99 57.37
N THR A 616 17.99 1.61 56.60
CA THR A 616 17.10 0.48 56.94
C THR A 616 17.86 -0.84 56.92
N ILE A 617 18.72 -1.06 55.91
CA ILE A 617 19.60 -2.24 55.82
C ILE A 617 20.60 -2.23 56.98
N ASN A 618 21.23 -1.09 57.27
CA ASN A 618 22.16 -0.96 58.39
C ASN A 618 21.48 -1.28 59.73
N ALA A 619 20.27 -0.75 59.94
CA ALA A 619 19.47 -1.03 61.13
C ALA A 619 19.07 -2.50 61.25
N ALA A 620 18.89 -3.22 60.12
CA ALA A 620 18.65 -4.65 60.12
C ALA A 620 19.90 -5.43 60.53
N VAL A 621 21.08 -5.08 59.99
CA VAL A 621 22.36 -5.67 60.41
C VAL A 621 22.65 -5.37 61.89
N ASP A 622 22.31 -4.19 62.40
CA ASP A 622 22.50 -3.82 63.81
C ASP A 622 21.70 -4.71 64.78
N LYS A 623 20.59 -5.32 64.32
CA LYS A 623 19.77 -6.27 65.10
C LYS A 623 20.43 -7.64 65.28
N LEU A 624 21.46 -7.98 64.50
CA LEU A 624 22.21 -9.24 64.68
C LEU A 624 22.81 -9.26 66.09
N LYS A 625 22.47 -10.30 66.87
CA LYS A 625 22.89 -10.51 68.26
C LYS A 625 23.37 -11.93 68.42
N LEU A 626 24.46 -12.09 69.17
CA LEU A 626 25.02 -13.39 69.47
C LEU A 626 24.09 -14.21 70.38
N ASN A 627 23.90 -15.46 70.01
CA ASN A 627 23.13 -16.50 70.68
C ASN A 627 24.02 -17.74 70.92
N ARG A 628 23.57 -18.72 71.70
CA ARG A 628 24.40 -19.89 72.08
C ARG A 628 23.89 -21.12 71.35
N GLY A 629 24.73 -21.78 70.56
CA GLY A 629 24.45 -23.14 70.07
C GLY A 629 24.52 -24.19 71.18
N GLY A 630 23.67 -25.21 71.10
CA GLY A 630 23.60 -26.35 72.02
C GLY A 630 24.44 -27.55 71.59
N ASP A 631 24.75 -27.64 70.31
CA ASP A 631 25.72 -28.55 69.66
C ASP A 631 26.58 -27.80 68.62
N MET A 632 27.22 -28.51 67.68
CA MET A 632 28.16 -27.91 66.73
C MET A 632 27.53 -27.58 65.36
N SER A 633 26.49 -28.30 64.98
CA SER A 633 25.76 -28.02 63.74
C SER A 633 24.64 -27.04 64.05
N GLU A 634 24.22 -26.27 63.04
CA GLU A 634 23.25 -25.19 63.17
C GLU A 634 22.10 -25.38 62.16
N ALA A 635 21.05 -24.55 62.22
CA ALA A 635 19.88 -24.68 61.36
C ALA A 635 20.04 -24.07 59.96
N GLY A 636 21.26 -24.08 59.39
CA GLY A 636 21.58 -23.41 58.13
C GLY A 636 20.69 -23.82 56.95
N TYR A 637 20.36 -25.12 56.82
CA TYR A 637 19.46 -25.60 55.76
C TYR A 637 18.00 -25.23 55.98
N GLU A 638 17.53 -25.20 57.23
CA GLU A 638 16.19 -24.69 57.53
C GLU A 638 16.09 -23.21 57.14
N ALA A 639 17.07 -22.39 57.54
CA ALA A 639 17.13 -20.98 57.19
C ALA A 639 17.12 -20.76 55.68
N LEU A 640 17.94 -21.50 54.94
CA LEU A 640 17.99 -21.42 53.47
C LEU A 640 16.65 -21.83 52.86
N TYR A 641 16.00 -22.88 53.35
CA TYR A 641 14.67 -23.29 52.89
C TYR A 641 13.65 -22.17 53.07
N GLN A 642 13.59 -21.57 54.27
CA GLN A 642 12.69 -20.47 54.58
C GLN A 642 12.93 -19.25 53.69
N ILE A 643 14.19 -18.92 53.36
CA ILE A 643 14.51 -17.83 52.42
C ILE A 643 13.87 -18.06 51.04
N ALA A 644 13.96 -19.28 50.50
CA ALA A 644 13.45 -19.58 49.17
C ALA A 644 11.93 -19.78 49.13
N LYS A 645 11.35 -20.37 50.18
CA LYS A 645 9.99 -20.89 50.18
C LYS A 645 9.04 -20.17 51.13
N GLY A 646 9.50 -19.76 52.32
CA GLY A 646 8.66 -19.16 53.36
C GLY A 646 7.52 -20.10 53.75
N ASP A 647 6.29 -19.55 53.84
CA ASP A 647 5.06 -20.31 54.14
C ASP A 647 4.60 -21.19 52.97
N ASP A 648 5.38 -22.23 52.64
CA ASP A 648 5.04 -23.21 51.60
C ASP A 648 3.93 -24.15 52.08
N LYS A 649 2.71 -23.79 51.73
CA LYS A 649 1.47 -24.53 52.08
C LYS A 649 1.41 -25.95 51.52
N LEU A 650 2.33 -26.33 50.61
CA LEU A 650 2.42 -27.70 50.07
C LEU A 650 3.20 -28.64 50.98
N LYS A 651 3.84 -28.11 52.03
CA LYS A 651 4.66 -28.86 52.97
C LYS A 651 4.15 -28.69 54.40
N ALA A 652 4.38 -29.70 55.23
CA ALA A 652 4.09 -29.59 56.66
C ALA A 652 5.08 -28.60 57.27
N GLN A 653 4.57 -27.64 58.06
CA GLN A 653 5.43 -26.68 58.74
C GLN A 653 6.36 -27.40 59.72
N VAL A 654 7.60 -26.93 59.79
CA VAL A 654 8.56 -27.39 60.80
C VAL A 654 8.04 -27.04 62.19
N SER A 655 8.21 -27.95 63.13
CA SER A 655 7.78 -27.74 64.52
C SER A 655 8.76 -28.37 65.48
N TRP A 656 8.86 -27.84 66.70
CA TRP A 656 9.80 -28.33 67.69
C TRP A 656 9.25 -28.23 69.11
N ARG A 657 9.83 -29.02 70.01
CA ARG A 657 9.54 -28.94 71.45
C ARG A 657 10.32 -27.78 72.06
N ALA A 658 9.62 -26.69 72.35
CA ALA A 658 10.22 -25.44 72.78
C ALA A 658 11.03 -25.58 74.08
N TYR A 659 12.10 -24.78 74.20
CA TYR A 659 12.97 -24.69 75.37
C TYR A 659 12.22 -24.41 76.68
N GLU A 660 11.01 -23.85 76.68
CA GLU A 660 10.24 -23.58 77.92
C GLU A 660 9.09 -24.58 78.17
N ASN A 661 8.69 -25.36 77.16
CA ASN A 661 7.52 -26.26 77.22
C ASN A 661 7.73 -27.53 76.35
N TYR A 662 8.10 -28.66 76.99
CA TYR A 662 8.52 -29.89 76.29
C TYR A 662 7.41 -30.93 76.06
N THR A 663 6.17 -30.64 76.44
CA THR A 663 5.08 -31.62 76.38
C THR A 663 4.38 -31.66 75.02
N GLU A 664 4.45 -30.57 74.23
CA GLU A 664 3.79 -30.44 72.93
C GLU A 664 4.76 -29.81 71.90
N PHE A 665 4.59 -30.17 70.63
CA PHE A 665 5.27 -29.49 69.53
C PHE A 665 4.62 -28.13 69.30
N ALA A 666 5.45 -27.08 69.24
CA ALA A 666 5.05 -25.76 68.78
C ALA A 666 5.76 -25.49 67.46
N THR A 667 5.08 -24.84 66.51
CA THR A 667 5.73 -24.34 65.26
C THR A 667 6.66 -23.15 65.51
N GLY A 668 6.82 -22.75 66.78
CA GLY A 668 7.48 -21.53 67.24
C GLY A 668 7.21 -20.32 66.35
N LYS A 669 8.06 -19.30 66.44
CA LYS A 669 7.93 -18.07 65.65
C LYS A 669 8.73 -18.15 64.35
N ILE A 670 8.63 -19.23 63.59
CA ILE A 670 9.06 -19.11 62.19
C ILE A 670 8.00 -18.22 61.54
N ASP A 671 8.43 -17.01 61.16
CA ASP A 671 7.56 -16.04 60.54
C ASP A 671 6.96 -16.67 59.27
N ASN A 672 5.67 -17.02 59.31
CA ASN A 672 4.94 -17.44 58.13
C ASN A 672 4.78 -16.23 57.20
N VAL A 673 5.82 -15.95 56.42
CA VAL A 673 5.85 -14.85 55.47
C VAL A 673 5.10 -15.28 54.22
N THR A 674 3.86 -14.81 54.09
CA THR A 674 3.18 -14.78 52.79
C THR A 674 3.68 -13.56 52.04
N ALA A 675 4.35 -13.77 50.91
CA ALA A 675 4.90 -12.68 50.11
C ALA A 675 3.81 -11.73 49.60
N GLN A 676 4.11 -10.44 49.58
CA GLN A 676 3.24 -9.42 49.01
C GLN A 676 3.11 -9.60 47.48
N THR A 677 2.06 -9.03 46.89
CA THR A 677 1.88 -8.99 45.43
C THR A 677 3.13 -8.42 44.75
N GLY A 678 3.63 -9.11 43.72
CA GLY A 678 4.87 -8.72 43.01
C GLY A 678 6.17 -9.14 43.70
N ARG A 679 6.09 -9.99 44.73
CA ARG A 679 7.23 -10.57 45.45
C ARG A 679 7.02 -12.05 45.71
N TRP A 680 8.11 -12.77 46.02
CA TRP A 680 8.04 -14.22 46.25
C TRP A 680 9.05 -14.71 47.30
N GLY A 681 8.85 -15.92 47.84
CA GLY A 681 9.72 -16.53 48.86
C GLY A 681 9.62 -15.89 50.25
N GLY A 682 10.28 -16.49 51.25
CA GLY A 682 10.14 -16.06 52.65
C GLY A 682 10.88 -14.77 53.01
N VAL A 683 11.76 -14.29 52.13
CA VAL A 683 12.36 -12.94 52.23
C VAL A 683 11.64 -11.89 51.41
N GLU A 684 10.62 -12.28 50.62
CA GLU A 684 9.92 -11.40 49.68
C GLU A 684 10.86 -10.83 48.59
N TRP A 685 11.54 -11.71 47.85
CA TRP A 685 12.34 -11.39 46.66
C TRP A 685 11.55 -10.53 45.68
N ARG A 686 12.22 -9.58 45.01
CA ARG A 686 11.61 -8.84 43.90
C ARG A 686 11.42 -9.78 42.71
N GLU A 687 10.37 -9.56 41.93
CA GLU A 687 10.23 -10.25 40.65
C GLU A 687 11.34 -9.84 39.67
N LYS A 688 11.72 -10.77 38.79
CA LYS A 688 12.69 -10.56 37.70
C LYS A 688 14.10 -10.14 38.15
N SER A 689 14.42 -10.22 39.45
CA SER A 689 15.76 -9.96 40.00
C SER A 689 16.57 -11.25 40.08
N LEU A 690 17.90 -11.14 39.91
CA LEU A 690 18.81 -12.26 40.17
C LEU A 690 18.91 -12.47 41.69
N PRO A 691 18.46 -13.60 42.25
CA PRO A 691 18.49 -13.81 43.68
C PRO A 691 19.81 -14.46 44.10
N VAL A 692 20.54 -13.79 45.00
CA VAL A 692 21.80 -14.27 45.55
C VAL A 692 21.73 -14.28 47.07
N VAL A 693 22.13 -15.40 47.68
CA VAL A 693 22.26 -15.55 49.12
C VAL A 693 23.74 -15.61 49.47
N LEU A 694 24.19 -14.68 50.31
CA LEU A 694 25.49 -14.70 50.96
C LEU A 694 25.31 -15.43 52.30
N HIS A 695 25.65 -16.72 52.33
CA HIS A 695 25.48 -17.57 53.51
C HIS A 695 26.76 -17.56 54.35
N ILE A 696 26.70 -16.92 55.52
CA ILE A 696 27.87 -16.60 56.35
C ILE A 696 27.76 -17.39 57.65
N THR A 697 28.63 -18.37 57.85
CA THR A 697 28.62 -19.28 59.01
C THR A 697 29.99 -19.91 59.24
N ASP A 698 30.31 -20.23 60.49
CA ASP A 698 31.47 -21.04 60.86
C ASP A 698 31.09 -22.42 61.43
N ALA A 699 29.90 -22.89 61.05
CA ALA A 699 29.35 -24.18 61.45
C ALA A 699 28.75 -24.94 60.25
N THR A 700 28.61 -26.25 60.42
CA THR A 700 27.83 -27.08 59.48
C THR A 700 26.34 -26.94 59.72
N ALA A 701 25.54 -27.18 58.69
CA ALA A 701 24.11 -27.38 58.85
C ALA A 701 23.78 -28.83 59.24
N HIS A 702 22.75 -29.03 60.06
CA HIS A 702 22.15 -30.35 60.26
C HIS A 702 21.66 -30.93 58.92
N ASP A 703 22.01 -32.19 58.61
CA ASP A 703 21.61 -32.87 57.37
C ASP A 703 21.21 -34.34 57.61
N LYS A 704 20.43 -34.93 56.69
CA LYS A 704 20.00 -36.35 56.76
C LYS A 704 21.16 -37.32 56.96
N GLU A 705 22.28 -37.03 56.30
CA GLU A 705 23.49 -37.85 56.29
C GLU A 705 24.51 -37.45 57.37
N TYR A 706 24.34 -36.27 57.99
CA TYR A 706 25.29 -35.70 58.93
C TYR A 706 24.54 -34.97 60.06
N GLU A 707 24.56 -35.58 61.25
CA GLU A 707 23.89 -35.06 62.46
C GLU A 707 22.43 -34.65 62.21
N PRO A 708 21.52 -35.55 61.76
CA PRO A 708 20.12 -35.16 61.53
C PRO A 708 19.41 -34.80 62.84
N TYR A 709 18.42 -33.92 62.76
CA TYR A 709 17.55 -33.65 63.90
C TYR A 709 16.79 -34.90 64.33
N ASP A 710 16.73 -35.10 65.65
CA ASP A 710 15.91 -36.14 66.27
C ASP A 710 14.42 -35.77 66.10
N PRO A 711 13.62 -36.59 65.39
CA PRO A 711 12.19 -36.31 65.16
C PRO A 711 11.36 -36.19 66.44
N SER A 712 11.84 -36.69 67.58
CA SER A 712 11.16 -36.49 68.86
C SER A 712 11.24 -35.06 69.38
N TRP A 713 12.18 -34.25 68.86
CA TRP A 713 12.42 -32.86 69.25
C TRP A 713 12.11 -31.85 68.16
N VAL A 714 12.38 -32.19 66.89
CA VAL A 714 12.12 -31.35 65.72
C VAL A 714 11.47 -32.20 64.63
N GLU A 715 10.24 -31.86 64.24
CA GLU A 715 9.48 -32.52 63.18
C GLU A 715 9.46 -31.65 61.92
N ASN A 716 9.56 -32.29 60.75
CA ASN A 716 9.52 -31.65 59.42
C ASN A 716 10.63 -30.61 59.17
N ALA A 717 11.81 -30.79 59.77
CA ALA A 717 12.98 -29.98 59.43
C ALA A 717 13.42 -30.21 57.98
N HIS A 718 13.90 -29.15 57.32
CA HIS A 718 14.35 -29.20 55.95
C HIS A 718 15.86 -29.43 55.85
N TYR A 719 16.24 -30.19 54.82
CA TYR A 719 17.60 -30.67 54.61
C TYR A 719 18.11 -30.33 53.21
N SER A 720 19.36 -30.69 52.91
CA SER A 720 20.08 -30.25 51.71
C SER A 720 19.35 -30.56 50.40
N ASP A 721 18.72 -31.73 50.27
CA ASP A 721 17.98 -32.16 49.08
C ASP A 721 16.80 -31.23 48.73
N GLU A 722 16.04 -30.82 49.75
CA GLU A 722 14.89 -29.91 49.58
C GLU A 722 15.34 -28.47 49.28
N VAL A 723 16.41 -28.02 49.95
CA VAL A 723 17.02 -26.70 49.71
C VAL A 723 17.56 -26.61 48.29
N HIS A 724 18.38 -27.58 47.86
CA HIS A 724 18.96 -27.58 46.52
C HIS A 724 17.89 -27.59 45.43
N ALA A 725 16.83 -28.39 45.59
CA ALA A 725 15.71 -28.40 44.66
C ALA A 725 14.98 -27.06 44.60
N ALA A 726 14.70 -26.44 45.76
CA ALA A 726 14.03 -25.14 45.83
C ALA A 726 14.86 -24.06 45.14
N TYR A 727 16.17 -24.01 45.39
CA TYR A 727 17.06 -23.00 44.83
C TYR A 727 17.28 -23.20 43.33
N ALA A 728 17.47 -24.44 42.88
CA ALA A 728 17.60 -24.75 41.46
C ALA A 728 16.35 -24.32 40.67
N SER A 729 15.15 -24.60 41.19
CA SER A 729 13.87 -24.24 40.55
C SER A 729 13.61 -22.73 40.46
N LYS A 730 14.31 -21.94 41.26
CA LYS A 730 14.17 -20.47 41.32
C LYS A 730 15.41 -19.73 40.83
N GLY A 731 16.44 -20.46 40.42
CA GLY A 731 17.73 -19.92 40.01
C GLY A 731 18.43 -19.09 41.09
N ILE A 732 18.23 -19.40 42.38
CA ILE A 732 18.93 -18.73 43.48
C ILE A 732 20.38 -19.22 43.52
N ARG A 733 21.34 -18.31 43.68
CA ARG A 733 22.78 -18.63 43.83
C ARG A 733 23.20 -18.49 45.29
N VAL A 734 23.88 -19.48 45.86
CA VAL A 734 24.42 -19.40 47.24
C VAL A 734 25.94 -19.24 47.20
N VAL A 735 26.44 -18.12 47.69
CA VAL A 735 27.87 -17.94 47.97
C VAL A 735 28.08 -18.19 49.46
N SER A 736 28.75 -19.29 49.80
CA SER A 736 29.08 -19.59 51.18
C SER A 736 30.33 -18.84 51.60
N VAL A 737 30.36 -18.34 52.84
CA VAL A 737 31.54 -17.74 53.46
C VAL A 737 31.71 -18.31 54.86
N TYR A 738 32.89 -18.87 55.13
CA TYR A 738 33.16 -19.64 56.35
C TYR A 738 34.56 -19.38 56.92
N THR A 739 34.77 -19.71 58.19
CA THR A 739 36.07 -19.54 58.84
C THR A 739 36.89 -20.84 58.77
N LYS A 740 38.23 -20.71 58.79
CA LYS A 740 39.17 -21.79 58.45
C LYS A 740 39.20 -22.99 59.43
N HIS A 741 38.46 -22.95 60.53
CA HIS A 741 38.52 -23.98 61.58
C HIS A 741 37.58 -25.18 61.35
N ASP A 742 36.84 -25.18 60.24
CA ASP A 742 35.83 -26.19 59.94
C ASP A 742 36.37 -27.54 59.44
N LYS A 743 35.83 -28.61 60.02
CA LYS A 743 36.13 -30.00 59.64
C LYS A 743 35.24 -30.54 58.51
N HIS A 744 34.21 -29.80 58.07
CA HIS A 744 33.17 -30.27 57.14
C HIS A 744 32.80 -29.23 56.06
N LEU A 745 33.82 -28.55 55.54
CA LEU A 745 33.75 -27.60 54.42
C LEU A 745 33.02 -28.14 53.16
N ASP A 746 33.02 -29.45 52.96
CA ASP A 746 32.43 -30.04 51.76
C ASP A 746 30.92 -29.76 51.65
N GLN A 747 30.20 -29.63 52.76
CA GLN A 747 28.76 -29.34 52.78
C GLN A 747 28.45 -27.92 52.23
N LEU A 748 29.20 -26.92 52.67
CA LEU A 748 29.02 -25.53 52.22
C LEU A 748 29.42 -25.38 50.74
N LYS A 749 30.53 -26.01 50.34
CA LYS A 749 30.95 -26.06 48.92
C LYS A 749 29.90 -26.75 48.05
N GLU A 750 29.32 -27.85 48.51
CA GLU A 750 28.29 -28.57 47.77
C GLU A 750 27.04 -27.72 47.58
N THR A 751 26.64 -26.95 48.60
CA THR A 751 25.51 -26.02 48.51
C THR A 751 25.73 -24.95 47.43
N SER A 752 26.90 -24.30 47.42
CA SER A 752 27.26 -23.37 46.34
C SER A 752 27.28 -24.03 44.97
N LYS A 753 27.76 -25.27 44.88
CA LYS A 753 27.79 -26.03 43.62
C LYS A 753 26.40 -26.36 43.09
N GLN A 754 25.52 -26.91 43.93
CA GLN A 754 24.16 -27.30 43.57
C GLN A 754 23.29 -26.11 43.17
N THR A 755 23.59 -24.94 43.74
CA THR A 755 22.92 -23.68 43.40
C THR A 755 23.58 -22.92 42.25
N ARG A 756 24.52 -23.55 41.51
CA ARG A 756 25.23 -22.98 40.36
C ARG A 756 26.04 -21.70 40.66
N ALA A 757 26.49 -21.53 41.90
CA ALA A 757 27.43 -20.49 42.30
C ALA A 757 28.88 -20.96 42.07
N TYR A 758 29.24 -21.15 40.79
CA TYR A 758 30.59 -21.48 40.36
C TYR A 758 30.94 -20.73 39.09
N VAL A 759 32.24 -20.51 38.87
CA VAL A 759 32.77 -19.72 37.74
C VAL A 759 33.96 -20.42 37.11
N PRO A 760 34.28 -20.19 35.82
CA PRO A 760 35.50 -20.72 35.23
C PRO A 760 36.73 -20.24 36.01
N VAL A 761 37.77 -21.07 36.12
CA VAL A 761 38.99 -20.72 36.88
C VAL A 761 39.61 -19.39 36.41
N CYS A 762 39.59 -19.14 35.10
CA CYS A 762 40.14 -17.93 34.51
C CYS A 762 39.35 -16.65 34.85
N ALA A 763 38.17 -16.74 35.49
CA ALA A 763 37.47 -15.60 36.07
C ALA A 763 38.33 -14.81 37.09
N PHE A 764 39.38 -15.45 37.64
CA PHE A 764 40.33 -14.83 38.57
C PHE A 764 41.60 -14.27 37.89
N GLN A 765 41.64 -14.23 36.57
CA GLN A 765 42.63 -13.45 35.84
C GLN A 765 42.39 -11.95 36.03
N THR A 766 43.46 -11.18 36.10
CA THR A 766 43.39 -9.71 36.09
C THR A 766 43.55 -9.14 34.68
N ASP A 767 44.25 -9.89 33.83
CA ASP A 767 44.44 -9.65 32.40
C ASP A 767 44.84 -10.96 31.71
N ALA A 768 45.24 -10.91 30.44
CA ALA A 768 45.61 -12.09 29.66
C ALA A 768 46.79 -12.92 30.25
N GLU A 769 47.69 -12.30 31.02
CA GLU A 769 48.92 -12.93 31.51
C GLU A 769 48.94 -13.06 33.05
N ASN A 770 48.22 -12.20 33.77
CA ASN A 770 48.28 -12.09 35.22
C ASN A 770 47.04 -12.67 35.92
N TRP A 771 47.29 -13.25 37.10
CA TRP A 771 46.28 -13.94 37.91
C TRP A 771 46.27 -13.37 39.32
N ARG A 772 45.07 -13.15 39.87
CA ARG A 772 44.90 -12.57 41.20
C ARG A 772 45.44 -13.47 42.32
N CYS A 773 45.36 -14.79 42.16
CA CYS A 773 45.76 -15.77 43.20
C CYS A 773 46.68 -16.88 42.66
N GLY A 774 47.38 -16.60 41.56
CA GLY A 774 48.24 -17.54 40.85
C GLY A 774 47.54 -18.27 39.70
N ALA A 775 48.34 -18.73 38.73
CA ALA A 775 47.85 -19.37 37.52
C ALA A 775 47.01 -20.62 37.83
N ASN A 776 45.83 -20.72 37.22
CA ASN A 776 44.89 -21.83 37.38
C ASN A 776 44.46 -22.09 38.82
N LYS A 777 44.28 -21.04 39.63
CA LYS A 777 43.84 -21.14 41.03
C LYS A 777 42.58 -20.32 41.30
N CYS A 778 41.74 -20.83 42.20
CA CYS A 778 40.56 -20.13 42.69
C CYS A 778 40.93 -19.13 43.81
N CYS A 779 40.46 -17.89 43.71
CA CYS A 779 40.64 -16.87 44.75
C CYS A 779 39.62 -16.97 45.89
N THR A 780 39.35 -18.18 46.37
CA THR A 780 38.32 -18.45 47.37
C THR A 780 38.88 -18.71 48.77
N VAL A 781 40.18 -18.42 49.00
CA VAL A 781 40.84 -18.55 50.30
C VAL A 781 41.72 -17.31 50.54
N ASN A 782 41.49 -16.58 51.64
CA ASN A 782 42.09 -15.25 51.87
C ASN A 782 43.47 -15.21 52.56
N ASP A 783 44.18 -16.33 52.69
CA ASP A 783 45.51 -16.38 53.35
C ASP A 783 46.71 -16.37 52.37
N GLY A 784 46.53 -15.92 51.13
CA GLY A 784 47.63 -15.75 50.17
C GLY A 784 48.17 -17.03 49.52
N ASP A 785 47.69 -18.22 49.89
CA ASP A 785 48.18 -19.49 49.35
C ASP A 785 47.30 -20.16 48.27
N GLY A 786 46.11 -19.61 47.95
CA GLY A 786 45.28 -20.07 46.83
C GLY A 786 45.12 -21.60 46.77
N LYS A 787 44.72 -22.22 47.88
CA LYS A 787 44.53 -23.67 47.97
C LYS A 787 43.06 -24.02 47.96
N ASP A 788 42.54 -24.22 46.76
CA ASP A 788 41.71 -25.37 46.37
C ASP A 788 41.27 -25.19 44.92
N VAL A 789 41.66 -26.11 44.03
CA VAL A 789 40.92 -26.35 42.79
C VAL A 789 39.87 -27.41 43.15
N ALA A 790 38.80 -26.99 43.82
CA ALA A 790 37.65 -27.87 44.00
C ALA A 790 36.94 -27.98 42.64
N THR A 791 37.36 -28.94 41.82
CA THR A 791 36.73 -29.23 40.52
C THR A 791 35.29 -29.65 40.75
N ALA A 792 34.31 -28.88 40.26
CA ALA A 792 32.96 -29.41 40.18
C ALA A 792 32.97 -30.65 39.26
N PRO A 793 32.19 -31.71 39.57
CA PRO A 793 32.12 -32.92 38.75
C PRO A 793 31.59 -32.67 37.33
N GLN A 794 31.00 -31.51 37.07
CA GLN A 794 30.70 -31.06 35.70
C GLN A 794 31.82 -30.14 35.24
N SER A 795 32.72 -30.67 34.40
CA SER A 795 33.59 -29.83 33.58
C SER A 795 32.71 -28.91 32.75
N HIS A 796 32.90 -27.60 32.85
CA HIS A 796 32.23 -26.71 31.92
C HIS A 796 33.05 -26.71 30.62
N GLN A 797 32.58 -27.45 29.60
CA GLN A 797 33.29 -27.65 28.32
C GLN A 797 34.72 -28.23 28.48
N GLY A 798 34.93 -29.15 29.44
CA GLY A 798 36.26 -29.74 29.68
C GLY A 798 37.24 -28.84 30.44
N LYS A 799 36.79 -27.68 30.98
CA LYS A 799 37.61 -26.75 31.78
C LYS A 799 37.28 -26.84 33.26
N ASP A 800 38.30 -26.61 34.10
CA ASP A 800 38.18 -26.53 35.55
C ASP A 800 37.34 -25.30 35.95
N VAL A 801 36.46 -25.48 36.95
CA VAL A 801 35.63 -24.42 37.53
C VAL A 801 35.93 -24.25 39.02
N CYS A 802 35.70 -23.05 39.52
CA CYS A 802 35.82 -22.66 40.92
C CYS A 802 34.45 -22.52 41.55
N ILE A 803 34.19 -23.29 42.60
CA ILE A 803 33.02 -23.13 43.47
C ILE A 803 33.20 -21.84 44.27
N LEU A 804 32.21 -20.94 44.24
CA LEU A 804 32.23 -19.68 44.99
C LEU A 804 31.87 -19.92 46.46
N SER A 805 32.85 -20.43 47.21
CA SER A 805 32.75 -20.69 48.65
C SER A 805 34.04 -20.20 49.32
N TYR A 806 33.96 -19.11 50.08
CA TYR A 806 35.12 -18.33 50.52
C TYR A 806 35.54 -18.66 51.96
N ALA A 807 36.77 -19.18 52.13
CA ALA A 807 37.42 -19.27 53.42
C ALA A 807 37.98 -17.91 53.84
N VAL A 808 37.52 -17.39 54.96
CA VAL A 808 38.07 -16.19 55.59
C VAL A 808 38.97 -16.57 56.77
N GLY A 809 40.25 -16.19 56.69
CA GLY A 809 41.21 -16.40 57.79
C GLY A 809 41.08 -15.37 58.91
N SER A 810 40.39 -14.26 58.65
CA SER A 810 39.95 -13.29 59.65
C SER A 810 38.79 -12.46 59.11
N ALA A 811 37.99 -11.89 60.02
CA ALA A 811 36.85 -11.04 59.67
C ALA A 811 37.22 -9.84 58.77
N LYS A 812 38.48 -9.39 58.74
CA LYS A 812 38.94 -8.28 57.87
C LYS A 812 38.77 -8.55 56.36
N HIS A 813 38.78 -9.81 55.94
CA HIS A 813 38.66 -10.20 54.53
C HIS A 813 37.24 -10.58 54.11
N LEU A 814 36.29 -10.56 55.05
CA LEU A 814 34.88 -10.87 54.79
C LEU A 814 34.33 -9.96 53.69
N SER A 815 34.45 -8.64 53.84
CA SER A 815 33.81 -7.71 52.91
C SER A 815 34.32 -7.84 51.46
N SER A 816 35.63 -8.03 51.26
CA SER A 816 36.18 -8.21 49.91
C SER A 816 35.70 -9.51 49.26
N SER A 817 35.61 -10.59 50.04
CA SER A 817 35.15 -11.89 49.54
C SER A 817 33.70 -11.85 49.08
N LEU A 818 32.84 -11.16 49.84
CA LEU A 818 31.44 -10.98 49.49
C LEU A 818 31.29 -10.20 48.17
N VAL A 819 32.02 -9.09 48.02
CA VAL A 819 32.01 -8.29 46.78
C VAL A 819 32.56 -9.10 45.60
N ASP A 820 33.66 -9.83 45.78
CA ASP A 820 34.27 -10.65 44.74
C ASP A 820 33.35 -11.78 44.28
N GLY A 821 32.64 -12.43 45.21
CA GLY A 821 31.66 -13.48 44.88
C GLY A 821 30.49 -12.94 44.06
N ILE A 822 29.97 -11.77 44.42
CA ILE A 822 28.89 -11.12 43.64
C ILE A 822 29.39 -10.70 42.25
N ASP A 823 30.56 -10.08 42.14
CA ASP A 823 31.16 -9.70 40.86
C ASP A 823 31.32 -10.90 39.92
N ALA A 824 31.78 -12.03 40.48
CA ALA A 824 31.94 -13.28 39.75
C ALA A 824 30.60 -13.86 39.29
N ILE A 825 29.57 -13.86 40.15
CA ILE A 825 28.20 -14.27 39.79
C ILE A 825 27.65 -13.41 38.65
N VAL A 826 27.79 -12.09 38.75
CA VAL A 826 27.23 -11.16 37.75
C VAL A 826 27.88 -11.39 36.37
N LYS A 827 29.21 -11.59 36.33
CA LYS A 827 29.94 -11.79 35.07
C LYS A 827 29.77 -13.17 34.46
N TYR A 828 29.85 -14.22 35.28
CA TYR A 828 30.12 -15.57 34.79
C TYR A 828 29.02 -16.59 35.11
N SER A 829 27.94 -16.19 35.79
CA SER A 829 26.78 -17.07 35.90
C SER A 829 26.25 -17.42 34.52
N THR A 830 25.98 -18.71 34.33
CA THR A 830 25.37 -19.19 33.11
C THR A 830 23.85 -19.15 33.22
N PHE A 831 23.23 -18.72 32.13
CA PHE A 831 21.80 -18.57 31.93
C PHE A 831 21.36 -19.36 30.70
N SER A 832 20.11 -19.81 30.73
CA SER A 832 19.41 -20.32 29.56
C SER A 832 18.47 -19.23 29.10
N VAL A 833 18.84 -18.47 28.08
CA VAL A 833 18.20 -17.23 27.68
C VAL A 833 17.09 -17.50 26.68
N THR A 834 15.89 -16.99 26.95
CA THR A 834 14.73 -17.02 26.04
C THR A 834 14.15 -15.61 25.91
N THR A 835 13.25 -15.40 24.96
CA THR A 835 12.55 -14.12 24.78
C THR A 835 11.10 -14.21 25.25
N ALA A 836 10.57 -13.09 25.74
CA ALA A 836 9.17 -12.89 26.06
C ALA A 836 8.69 -11.56 25.45
N VAL A 837 7.61 -11.60 24.68
CA VAL A 837 7.03 -10.40 24.07
C VAL A 837 6.02 -9.77 25.03
N ARG A 838 6.10 -8.45 25.20
CA ARG A 838 5.06 -7.63 25.83
C ARG A 838 4.55 -6.61 24.83
N GLY A 839 3.26 -6.70 24.52
CA GLY A 839 2.56 -5.68 23.77
C GLY A 839 2.07 -4.53 24.65
N VAL A 840 1.73 -3.43 24.00
CA VAL A 840 0.97 -2.30 24.54
C VAL A 840 -0.42 -2.37 23.94
N SER A 841 -1.46 -2.16 24.75
CA SER A 841 -2.85 -2.20 24.27
C SER A 841 -3.06 -1.20 23.14
N ILE A 842 -3.68 -1.66 22.04
CA ILE A 842 -4.01 -0.83 20.89
C ILE A 842 -5.42 -0.29 21.08
N ALA A 843 -5.58 1.03 21.01
CA ALA A 843 -6.87 1.68 21.20
C ALA A 843 -7.91 1.17 20.19
N GLY A 844 -9.14 0.93 20.64
CA GLY A 844 -10.23 0.47 19.77
C GLY A 844 -10.19 -1.02 19.39
N THR A 845 -9.19 -1.79 19.84
CA THR A 845 -9.08 -3.22 19.53
C THR A 845 -8.98 -4.08 20.80
N ALA A 846 -9.21 -5.39 20.66
CA ALA A 846 -8.95 -6.37 21.73
C ALA A 846 -7.48 -6.85 21.75
N ASN A 847 -6.66 -6.43 20.78
CA ASN A 847 -5.27 -6.86 20.60
C ASN A 847 -4.29 -5.87 21.27
N ASP A 848 -3.05 -6.30 21.43
CA ASP A 848 -1.92 -5.45 21.80
C ASP A 848 -0.81 -5.55 20.74
N THR A 849 0.19 -4.67 20.81
CA THR A 849 1.27 -4.61 19.82
C THR A 849 2.13 -5.87 19.73
N SER A 850 1.91 -6.90 20.56
CA SER A 850 2.55 -8.21 20.35
C SER A 850 2.05 -8.93 19.10
N CYS A 851 0.88 -8.58 18.56
CA CYS A 851 0.35 -9.25 17.35
C CYS A 851 1.21 -9.04 16.09
N PHE A 852 2.05 -8.00 16.07
CA PHE A 852 3.02 -7.77 15.00
C PHE A 852 4.17 -8.79 15.02
N ILE A 853 4.58 -9.29 16.19
CA ILE A 853 5.73 -10.18 16.33
C ILE A 853 5.30 -11.63 16.15
N LYS A 854 5.66 -12.24 15.02
CA LYS A 854 5.25 -13.60 14.67
C LYS A 854 6.14 -14.66 15.32
N ARG A 855 7.46 -14.42 15.30
CA ARG A 855 8.44 -15.32 15.93
C ARG A 855 9.78 -14.61 16.19
N ILE A 856 10.55 -15.16 17.12
CA ILE A 856 11.88 -14.69 17.46
C ILE A 856 12.83 -15.89 17.46
N GLU A 857 13.75 -15.92 16.50
CA GLU A 857 14.65 -17.03 16.24
C GLU A 857 16.05 -16.72 16.80
N ALA A 858 16.61 -17.64 17.59
CA ALA A 858 17.99 -17.61 18.01
C ALA A 858 18.87 -18.12 16.84
N LEU A 859 19.89 -17.34 16.47
CA LEU A 859 20.78 -17.67 15.36
C LEU A 859 21.88 -18.66 15.82
N ASP A 860 22.04 -19.76 15.10
CA ASP A 860 23.11 -20.74 15.35
C ASP A 860 24.49 -20.16 14.99
N GLU A 861 24.67 -19.71 13.74
CA GLU A 861 25.92 -19.12 13.26
C GLU A 861 25.93 -17.61 13.46
N GLY A 862 26.97 -17.08 14.12
CA GLY A 862 27.10 -15.64 14.39
C GLY A 862 26.14 -15.09 15.44
N GLY A 863 25.28 -15.92 16.03
CA GLY A 863 24.30 -15.50 17.03
C GLY A 863 24.89 -15.18 18.41
N TYR A 864 26.05 -15.74 18.77
CA TYR A 864 26.77 -15.40 19.99
C TYR A 864 28.06 -14.63 19.67
N MET A 865 28.26 -13.52 20.37
CA MET A 865 29.53 -12.78 20.35
C MET A 865 30.12 -12.75 21.75
N ALA A 866 31.34 -13.28 21.89
CA ALA A 866 32.09 -13.20 23.15
C ALA A 866 32.44 -11.74 23.51
N PRO A 867 32.69 -11.43 24.80
CA PRO A 867 33.20 -10.12 25.20
C PRO A 867 34.49 -9.76 24.43
N PRO A 868 34.74 -8.49 24.11
CA PRO A 868 35.86 -8.13 23.24
C PRO A 868 37.24 -8.15 23.92
N LYS A 869 37.30 -8.09 25.26
CA LYS A 869 38.54 -7.93 26.03
C LYS A 869 38.81 -9.14 26.92
N GLU A 870 40.10 -9.46 27.09
CA GLU A 870 40.54 -10.43 28.10
C GLU A 870 40.43 -9.85 29.53
N PRO A 871 40.21 -10.70 30.55
CA PRO A 871 40.06 -12.16 30.45
C PRO A 871 38.65 -12.62 30.04
N GLU A 872 37.65 -11.74 30.04
CA GLU A 872 36.26 -12.13 29.82
C GLU A 872 36.03 -12.78 28.45
N ARG A 873 36.77 -12.37 27.41
CA ARG A 873 36.70 -12.97 26.07
C ARG A 873 36.96 -14.47 26.07
N SER A 874 38.05 -14.93 26.68
CA SER A 874 38.43 -16.35 26.67
C SER A 874 37.76 -17.16 27.79
N CYS A 875 37.29 -16.47 28.83
CA CYS A 875 36.61 -17.06 29.98
C CYS A 875 35.12 -17.24 29.81
N ASN A 876 34.47 -16.39 29.02
CA ASN A 876 33.04 -16.47 28.83
C ASN A 876 32.68 -17.75 28.05
N PRO A 877 31.72 -18.56 28.53
CA PRO A 877 31.23 -19.70 27.80
C PRO A 877 30.60 -19.30 26.46
N VAL A 878 30.79 -20.16 25.46
CA VAL A 878 30.10 -20.02 24.16
C VAL A 878 28.64 -20.42 24.34
N ALA A 879 27.74 -19.48 24.07
CA ALA A 879 26.31 -19.73 24.06
C ALA A 879 25.92 -20.46 22.76
N THR A 880 24.94 -21.35 22.84
CA THR A 880 24.47 -22.16 21.69
C THR A 880 22.96 -22.01 21.54
N ALA A 881 22.48 -21.78 20.32
CA ALA A 881 21.05 -21.69 20.08
C ALA A 881 20.38 -23.07 20.22
N VAL A 882 19.21 -23.10 20.85
CA VAL A 882 18.45 -24.31 21.15
C VAL A 882 16.95 -24.06 20.98
N LYS A 883 16.20 -25.15 20.83
CA LYS A 883 14.74 -25.13 20.84
C LYS A 883 14.24 -25.21 22.28
N TYR A 884 13.46 -24.23 22.71
CA TYR A 884 12.89 -24.17 24.04
C TYR A 884 11.37 -24.30 24.01
N ASN A 885 10.80 -24.90 25.06
CA ASN A 885 9.36 -25.07 25.28
C ASN A 885 8.58 -25.67 24.07
N GLY A 886 9.19 -26.64 23.38
CA GLY A 886 8.54 -27.35 22.26
C GLY A 886 8.48 -26.57 20.93
N SER A 887 9.20 -25.44 20.81
CA SER A 887 9.30 -24.68 19.56
C SER A 887 9.81 -25.52 18.39
N SER A 888 9.32 -25.24 17.17
CA SER A 888 9.80 -25.87 15.94
C SER A 888 11.14 -25.30 15.46
N TYR A 889 11.51 -24.10 15.91
CA TYR A 889 12.74 -23.38 15.61
C TYR A 889 13.55 -23.08 16.87
N ALA A 890 14.84 -22.77 16.72
CA ALA A 890 15.66 -22.34 17.85
C ALA A 890 15.21 -20.94 18.30
N ASN A 891 14.84 -20.80 19.56
CA ASN A 891 14.27 -19.56 20.13
C ASN A 891 14.89 -19.19 21.48
N ALA A 892 15.95 -19.90 21.87
CA ALA A 892 16.67 -19.68 23.10
C ALA A 892 18.17 -19.93 22.89
N TYR A 893 18.98 -19.39 23.79
CA TYR A 893 20.39 -19.71 23.91
C TYR A 893 20.66 -20.42 25.23
N GLU A 894 21.35 -21.54 25.18
CA GLU A 894 21.90 -22.16 26.37
C GLU A 894 23.33 -21.73 26.62
N ASN A 895 23.74 -21.84 27.88
CA ASN A 895 25.11 -21.62 28.31
C ASN A 895 25.64 -20.19 28.12
N PHE A 896 24.77 -19.21 28.25
CA PHE A 896 25.14 -17.81 28.09
C PHE A 896 25.62 -17.20 29.41
N ALA A 897 26.73 -16.46 29.42
CA ALA A 897 27.09 -15.58 30.53
C ALA A 897 27.27 -14.13 30.04
N VAL A 898 26.85 -13.18 30.87
CA VAL A 898 26.86 -11.75 30.54
C VAL A 898 28.27 -11.24 30.23
N GLY A 899 29.28 -11.73 30.94
CA GLY A 899 30.69 -11.40 30.71
C GLY A 899 31.08 -9.98 31.10
N THR A 900 30.22 -9.25 31.80
CA THR A 900 30.54 -7.94 32.37
C THR A 900 29.68 -7.65 33.60
N SER A 901 30.18 -6.77 34.44
CA SER A 901 29.48 -6.19 35.60
C SER A 901 29.64 -4.66 35.59
N SER A 902 29.97 -4.08 34.43
CA SER A 902 30.23 -2.66 34.27
C SER A 902 29.73 -2.20 32.91
N GLU A 903 28.96 -1.13 32.89
CA GLU A 903 28.50 -0.49 31.64
C GLU A 903 29.66 0.01 30.77
N SER A 904 30.80 0.36 31.39
CA SER A 904 32.00 0.81 30.67
C SER A 904 32.80 -0.31 29.99
N ARG A 905 32.51 -1.57 30.33
CA ARG A 905 33.13 -2.75 29.72
C ARG A 905 32.06 -3.55 28.99
N GLU A 906 32.18 -3.61 27.68
CA GLU A 906 31.28 -4.38 26.84
C GLU A 906 31.29 -5.87 27.21
N GLY A 907 30.09 -6.44 27.40
CA GLY A 907 29.86 -7.85 27.69
C GLY A 907 29.70 -8.70 26.42
N ALA A 908 29.25 -9.94 26.62
CA ALA A 908 28.84 -10.80 25.52
C ALA A 908 27.53 -10.31 24.91
N LYS A 909 27.28 -10.67 23.64
CA LYS A 909 26.06 -10.30 22.91
C LYS A 909 25.38 -11.53 22.34
N LEU A 910 24.07 -11.40 22.15
CA LEU A 910 23.24 -12.40 21.51
C LEU A 910 22.47 -11.74 20.36
N THR A 911 22.33 -12.43 19.25
CA THR A 911 21.55 -11.95 18.11
C THR A 911 20.29 -12.81 17.96
N PHE A 912 19.14 -12.17 17.82
CA PHE A 912 17.89 -12.84 17.51
C PHE A 912 17.35 -12.32 16.18
N LYS A 913 16.92 -13.20 15.30
CA LYS A 913 16.14 -12.80 14.12
C LYS A 913 14.70 -12.60 14.57
N VAL A 914 14.23 -11.37 14.50
CA VAL A 914 12.84 -11.00 14.81
C VAL A 914 12.07 -11.03 13.51
N VAL A 915 10.98 -11.78 13.47
CA VAL A 915 10.07 -11.84 12.31
C VAL A 915 8.75 -11.18 12.69
N VAL A 916 8.32 -10.25 11.86
CA VAL A 916 7.15 -9.41 12.07
C VAL A 916 6.25 -9.37 10.85
N GLN A 917 4.96 -9.08 11.06
CA GLN A 917 3.99 -8.88 9.98
C GLN A 917 2.73 -8.19 10.52
N ASN A 918 2.12 -7.31 9.72
CA ASN A 918 0.82 -6.71 10.00
C ASN A 918 -0.28 -7.35 9.13
N ASP A 919 -0.52 -8.64 9.31
CA ASP A 919 -1.57 -9.40 8.60
C ASP A 919 -3.01 -8.99 9.00
N ALA A 920 -3.22 -8.73 10.29
CA ALA A 920 -4.53 -8.37 10.85
C ALA A 920 -4.41 -7.60 12.18
N CYS A 921 -3.23 -7.02 12.48
CA CYS A 921 -2.94 -6.47 13.80
C CYS A 921 -3.52 -5.06 13.95
N VAL A 922 -3.21 -4.15 13.02
CA VAL A 922 -3.71 -2.77 13.00
C VAL A 922 -4.07 -2.37 11.58
N LYS A 923 -5.33 -1.98 11.36
CA LYS A 923 -5.78 -1.36 10.11
C LYS A 923 -5.07 -0.02 9.90
N PRO A 924 -4.75 0.36 8.66
CA PRO A 924 -4.13 1.65 8.38
C PRO A 924 -5.13 2.79 8.59
N THR A 925 -4.62 4.02 8.59
CA THR A 925 -5.41 5.25 8.54
C THR A 925 -4.86 6.13 7.42
N THR A 926 -5.47 7.28 7.13
CA THR A 926 -4.92 8.26 6.18
C THR A 926 -3.58 8.88 6.60
N LYS A 927 -3.11 8.57 7.81
CA LYS A 927 -1.79 8.98 8.31
C LYS A 927 -1.05 7.77 8.85
N SER A 928 0.27 7.79 8.69
CA SER A 928 1.17 6.80 9.27
C SER A 928 1.03 6.75 10.80
N GLN A 929 1.04 5.53 11.34
CA GLN A 929 0.90 5.25 12.76
C GLN A 929 2.15 4.56 13.30
N VAL A 930 2.60 4.98 14.48
CA VAL A 930 3.79 4.40 15.12
C VAL A 930 3.41 3.67 16.40
N PHE A 931 3.84 2.41 16.52
CA PHE A 931 3.61 1.52 17.65
C PHE A 931 4.92 1.03 18.25
N GLN A 932 4.85 0.62 19.52
CA GLN A 932 5.99 0.01 20.21
C GLN A 932 5.61 -1.35 20.79
N ALA A 933 6.44 -2.35 20.53
CA ALA A 933 6.41 -3.65 21.19
C ALA A 933 7.73 -3.85 21.95
N TYR A 934 7.69 -4.68 23.00
CA TYR A 934 8.85 -4.93 23.85
C TYR A 934 9.24 -6.40 23.83
N ILE A 935 10.51 -6.67 23.58
CA ILE A 935 11.10 -8.01 23.70
C ILE A 935 11.92 -8.04 24.98
N ASP A 936 11.39 -8.67 26.03
CA ASP A 936 12.11 -8.95 27.26
C ASP A 936 12.98 -10.20 27.05
N ILE A 937 14.28 -10.11 27.33
CA ILE A 937 15.20 -11.24 27.22
C ILE A 937 15.48 -11.75 28.62
N VAL A 938 15.09 -12.99 28.88
CA VAL A 938 14.95 -13.54 30.22
C VAL A 938 15.67 -14.87 30.39
N ASP A 939 16.09 -15.18 31.62
CA ASP A 939 16.48 -16.55 31.97
C ASP A 939 15.24 -17.44 32.07
N ALA A 940 15.26 -18.57 31.36
CA ALA A 940 14.18 -19.54 31.29
C ALA A 940 13.79 -20.11 32.66
N THR A 941 14.75 -20.22 33.60
CA THR A 941 14.51 -20.83 34.92
C THR A 941 14.04 -19.79 35.93
N SER A 942 14.77 -18.70 36.10
CA SER A 942 14.52 -17.70 37.15
C SER A 942 13.63 -16.54 36.72
N GLN A 943 13.37 -16.39 35.41
CA GLN A 943 12.67 -15.24 34.82
C GLN A 943 13.39 -13.90 35.08
N VAL A 944 14.69 -13.94 35.40
CA VAL A 944 15.54 -12.75 35.49
C VAL A 944 15.56 -12.05 34.15
N VAL A 945 15.28 -10.74 34.14
CA VAL A 945 15.40 -9.92 32.92
C VAL A 945 16.86 -9.51 32.74
N LEU A 946 17.43 -9.99 31.64
CA LEU A 946 18.78 -9.65 31.19
C LEU A 946 18.79 -8.39 30.30
N GLY A 947 17.61 -7.86 29.98
CA GLY A 947 17.41 -6.62 29.25
C GLY A 947 16.11 -6.65 28.46
N THR A 948 15.73 -5.49 27.95
CA THR A 948 14.51 -5.30 27.17
C THR A 948 14.88 -4.51 25.93
N GLN A 949 14.44 -4.98 24.77
CA GLN A 949 14.53 -4.23 23.52
C GLN A 949 13.17 -3.66 23.15
N VAL A 950 13.15 -2.42 22.66
CA VAL A 950 11.98 -1.83 22.00
C VAL A 950 12.05 -2.13 20.51
N VAL A 951 10.95 -2.61 19.95
CA VAL A 951 10.73 -2.76 18.51
C VAL A 951 9.69 -1.72 18.13
N SER A 952 10.09 -0.73 17.32
CA SER A 952 9.18 0.24 16.74
C SER A 952 8.54 -0.33 15.48
N ILE A 953 7.24 -0.12 15.32
CA ILE A 953 6.49 -0.59 14.16
C ILE A 953 5.80 0.63 13.56
N ILE A 954 6.04 0.87 12.29
CA ILE A 954 5.40 1.91 11.50
C ILE A 954 4.34 1.20 10.66
N VAL A 955 3.09 1.63 10.75
CA VAL A 955 2.01 1.22 9.85
C VAL A 955 1.78 2.42 8.94
N PRO A 956 2.15 2.34 7.64
CA PRO A 956 1.99 3.45 6.71
C PRO A 956 0.54 3.91 6.54
N GLY A 957 0.38 5.13 6.03
CA GLY A 957 -0.91 5.69 5.64
C GLY A 957 -1.47 5.02 4.37
N VAL A 958 -2.77 5.18 4.12
CA VAL A 958 -3.44 4.78 2.87
C VAL A 958 -4.53 5.80 2.50
N PRO A 959 -4.97 5.88 1.22
CA PRO A 959 -6.07 6.76 0.82
C PRO A 959 -7.36 6.49 1.60
N ALA A 960 -8.26 7.48 1.67
CA ALA A 960 -9.45 7.43 2.51
C ALA A 960 -10.36 6.22 2.21
N SER A 961 -10.54 5.84 0.94
CA SER A 961 -11.33 4.65 0.56
C SER A 961 -10.78 3.33 1.11
N GLN A 962 -9.45 3.21 1.22
CA GLN A 962 -8.80 1.98 1.66
C GLN A 962 -8.81 1.80 3.17
N VAL A 963 -9.20 2.85 3.93
CA VAL A 963 -9.32 2.79 5.39
C VAL A 963 -10.50 1.92 5.83
N ASN A 964 -11.59 1.88 5.06
CA ASN A 964 -12.89 1.32 5.49
C ASN A 964 -13.01 -0.21 5.34
#